data_AF-A0A7Z9ISD2-F1
#
_entry.id   AF-A0A7Z9ISD2-F1
#
_cell.length_a   1.000
_cell.length_b   1.000
_cell.length_c   1.000
_cell.angle_alpha   90.00
_cell.angle_beta   90.00
_cell.angle_gamma   90.00
#
_symmetry.space_group_name_H-M   'P 1'
#
loop_
_entity.id
_entity.type
_entity.pdbx_description
1 polymer ?
#
loop_
_entity_poly.entity_id
_entity_poly.type
_entity_poly.pdbx_seq_one_letter_code
_entity_poly.pdbx_strand_id
1 'polypeptide(L)'
;MMTRKPVFWVLFAILFAGSIFFWTQNYNKAFPVVSLDIRMNREMAMSAAADLGDKYNWHPREYRTAVTFYSERNVQTFVELEGGGLETFKSLSADSLYFPYGWQVRHFQENNPNETSVWFTPAGDPYCFRQKLGEDEPGAALGRDSALAVALAGLRDEWAVDLESYELVDEAEKTQPGGRVDHTFTYQRSGFELGENGFLRLRLVVSGDILTELMHFFQVPEAFQRRFSEMRSANDKIAFSSVLAMVLLYGLGGCVLGVFFLMRQRRVLWKTALLWGSFVSFVQVVSQINFLPLMWMNYDTAIATGSFITQIIISSIVGFLLQAVMYTLSFIAAESLSRKAFPNHIQFWKLWSPDTVGSTSILGQTIGGFMMAGLFLAYSLIFYMFTQNNLGWWSPADTDYNPNILAAYFPWLTSIAISLGAGFWEECLFRAVPIAGAALIGDRYGKRNLFIGVAMVVQALVFGAGHANYPVQPAYARVIELIIPSLAFGFLYLRFGLLVGIVMHYAVDVAFISLPLFVADVPGIWVNRMFVILLLLVPLWVIIYRRVKAGRWVNQLENVYNQHWLPPAEPVDNNIQDDVIEPVKQDSILAVDKVLMGFAATGLVLWISLTPFQANVPAMEISRADAEEIAAKTFAELGVIPDSGWTVMSRVLSGKSQDDRFIWQTAGPDIFSKLIGNYLEEPAWFVRYRMFEGDVAARAEEYMCWINSKGESYRIAHRLPEDRAGAAISEDEARSIALGVLKDKYALNTDSLVELESVSSKKPNRLDWEFKYQDTTTVDLEQGELRLWVKLVGDEVGDYQKMVHVPEEWERAEKEKNAKRTPVTVSMILVVVLSLLACLVLGVIRWSNKQFNKALFLKALVGIIAISVLGSLNEIPTMVWHFSTSKPWNDQVFQEIGSTALFILFIGLFYAVMAGATHNLVHTKIYLSGDKNPLKGLYIGLFLAGLLALVNTFFPSRGPLFGSWGALAMQVPVLHEIISPLGDFIILTLIVLVAVIGISALTKNWSMRKELAAAYIVILGLAKVSGNGSALEVLSLWLACGVVLGAVFIMIYRDLLRMNPAIIPITTGTLVVLGLLENGLLGLHPSALIGSLLGCAAVSAVAYIWYLELLKAPKEKAAG
;
A
#
# COMPACT_ATOMS: atom_id res chain seq x y z
N MET A 1 30.00 -25.22 -30.25
CA MET A 1 30.48 -26.57 -30.65
C MET A 1 30.37 -27.61 -29.53
N MET A 2 30.57 -27.26 -28.25
CA MET A 2 30.59 -28.22 -27.13
C MET A 2 29.20 -28.80 -26.75
N THR A 3 28.14 -27.98 -26.71
CA THR A 3 26.76 -28.40 -26.37
C THR A 3 26.10 -29.33 -27.41
N ARG A 4 26.76 -29.58 -28.54
CA ARG A 4 26.31 -30.52 -29.58
C ARG A 4 26.88 -31.94 -29.40
N LYS A 5 27.83 -32.13 -28.48
CA LYS A 5 28.47 -33.43 -28.24
C LYS A 5 27.67 -34.23 -27.20
N PRO A 6 27.41 -35.53 -27.40
CA PRO A 6 26.72 -36.37 -26.42
C PRO A 6 27.39 -36.39 -25.04
N VAL A 7 28.73 -36.40 -25.01
CA VAL A 7 29.54 -36.38 -23.78
C VAL A 7 29.18 -35.20 -22.87
N PHE A 8 28.91 -34.01 -23.44
CA PHE A 8 28.50 -32.85 -22.65
C PHE A 8 27.19 -33.12 -21.90
N TRP A 9 26.19 -33.67 -22.57
CA TRP A 9 24.89 -33.96 -21.97
C TRP A 9 24.96 -35.08 -20.94
N VAL A 10 25.79 -36.09 -21.17
CA VAL A 10 26.04 -37.16 -20.17
C VAL A 10 26.66 -36.58 -18.91
N LEU A 11 27.73 -35.80 -19.03
CA LEU A 11 28.39 -35.16 -17.88
C LEU A 11 27.44 -34.19 -17.16
N PHE A 12 26.68 -33.41 -17.91
CA PHE A 12 25.72 -32.48 -17.34
C PHE A 12 24.58 -33.22 -16.59
N ALA A 13 24.14 -34.38 -17.09
CA ALA A 13 23.13 -35.22 -16.44
C ALA A 13 23.66 -35.84 -15.15
N ILE A 14 24.91 -36.31 -15.15
CA ILE A 14 25.58 -36.80 -13.93
C ILE A 14 25.68 -35.67 -12.90
N LEU A 15 26.08 -34.48 -13.33
CA LEU A 15 26.21 -33.32 -12.43
C LEU A 15 24.85 -32.88 -11.87
N PHE A 16 23.81 -32.85 -12.70
CA PHE A 16 22.44 -32.58 -12.27
C PHE A 16 21.95 -33.62 -11.25
N ALA A 17 22.07 -34.91 -11.57
CA ALA A 17 21.65 -35.98 -10.66
C ALA A 17 22.42 -35.92 -9.33
N GLY A 18 23.74 -35.69 -9.40
CA GLY A 18 24.57 -35.49 -8.21
C GLY A 18 24.16 -34.26 -7.39
N SER A 19 23.74 -33.18 -8.04
CA SER A 19 23.27 -31.95 -7.38
C SER A 19 21.94 -32.15 -6.67
N ILE A 20 20.98 -32.83 -7.31
CA ILE A 20 19.70 -33.18 -6.69
C ILE A 20 19.90 -34.17 -5.54
N PHE A 21 20.77 -35.16 -5.72
CA PHE A 21 21.13 -36.08 -4.63
C PHE A 21 21.77 -35.35 -3.46
N PHE A 22 22.75 -34.47 -3.72
CA PHE A 22 23.37 -33.65 -2.68
C PHE A 22 22.35 -32.78 -1.96
N TRP A 23 21.44 -32.15 -2.71
CA TRP A 23 20.40 -31.29 -2.15
C TRP A 23 19.47 -32.05 -1.22
N THR A 24 18.91 -33.18 -1.68
CA THR A 24 17.98 -33.99 -0.85
C THR A 24 18.63 -34.53 0.43
N GLN A 25 19.92 -34.88 0.40
CA GLN A 25 20.63 -35.41 1.57
C GLN A 25 21.05 -34.33 2.58
N ASN A 26 21.19 -33.07 2.16
CA ASN A 26 21.72 -32.01 3.02
C ASN A 26 20.74 -30.85 3.24
N TYR A 27 19.54 -30.90 2.66
CA TYR A 27 18.54 -29.83 2.77
C TYR A 27 18.32 -29.39 4.22
N ASN A 28 18.04 -30.36 5.11
CA ASN A 28 17.80 -30.12 6.54
C ASN A 28 19.00 -29.55 7.29
N LYS A 29 20.22 -29.56 6.73
CA LYS A 29 21.41 -28.98 7.37
C LYS A 29 21.53 -27.48 7.14
N ALA A 30 21.02 -26.97 6.03
CA ALA A 30 21.08 -25.53 5.71
C ALA A 30 19.71 -24.83 5.86
N PHE A 31 18.62 -25.57 5.69
CA PHE A 31 17.23 -25.13 5.89
C PHE A 31 16.49 -26.05 6.87
N PRO A 32 16.89 -26.04 8.15
CA PRO A 32 16.46 -26.99 9.17
C PRO A 32 14.99 -26.93 9.64
N VAL A 33 14.06 -26.24 8.95
CA VAL A 33 12.70 -25.97 9.49
C VAL A 33 11.71 -27.11 9.37
N VAL A 34 12.05 -28.17 8.67
CA VAL A 34 11.03 -29.16 8.34
C VAL A 34 11.14 -30.41 9.21
N SER A 35 10.81 -30.26 10.49
CA SER A 35 10.44 -31.37 11.36
C SER A 35 9.08 -31.14 12.04
N LEU A 36 8.22 -30.30 11.47
CA LEU A 36 6.84 -30.13 11.92
C LEU A 36 6.00 -31.32 11.43
N ASP A 37 5.41 -32.05 12.36
CA ASP A 37 4.49 -33.14 12.08
C ASP A 37 3.10 -32.58 11.74
N ILE A 38 2.96 -32.02 10.53
CA ILE A 38 1.72 -31.43 10.04
C ILE A 38 0.78 -32.56 9.62
N ARG A 39 -0.14 -32.93 10.53
CA ARG A 39 -1.13 -34.00 10.32
C ARG A 39 -2.55 -33.49 10.10
N MET A 40 -2.81 -32.23 10.47
CA MET A 40 -4.10 -31.58 10.25
C MET A 40 -4.09 -30.78 8.94
N ASN A 41 -5.15 -30.90 8.15
CA ASN A 41 -5.43 -30.02 7.01
C ASN A 41 -6.58 -29.04 7.32
N ARG A 42 -6.83 -28.13 6.38
CA ARG A 42 -7.89 -27.12 6.45
C ARG A 42 -9.25 -27.71 6.86
N GLU A 43 -9.66 -28.83 6.27
CA GLU A 43 -11.02 -29.34 6.47
C GLU A 43 -11.17 -30.08 7.80
N MET A 44 -10.09 -30.73 8.25
CA MET A 44 -10.00 -31.27 9.60
C MET A 44 -10.07 -30.16 10.65
N ALA A 45 -9.35 -29.06 10.46
CA ALA A 45 -9.40 -27.91 11.36
C ALA A 45 -10.82 -27.30 11.43
N MET A 46 -11.49 -27.14 10.27
CA MET A 46 -12.87 -26.67 10.22
C MET A 46 -13.83 -27.58 10.99
N SER A 47 -13.71 -28.89 10.83
CA SER A 47 -14.55 -29.86 11.54
C SER A 47 -14.30 -29.83 13.04
N ALA A 48 -13.02 -29.87 13.46
CA ALA A 48 -12.66 -29.88 14.87
C ALA A 48 -13.11 -28.60 15.60
N ALA A 49 -13.01 -27.44 14.94
CA ALA A 49 -13.50 -26.18 15.48
C ALA A 49 -15.03 -26.15 15.59
N ALA A 50 -15.74 -26.72 14.62
CA ALA A 50 -17.20 -26.84 14.68
C ALA A 50 -17.63 -27.77 15.82
N ASP A 51 -16.97 -28.92 16.00
CA ASP A 51 -17.25 -29.86 17.10
C ASP A 51 -17.07 -29.21 18.48
N LEU A 52 -16.00 -28.41 18.64
CA LEU A 52 -15.78 -27.62 19.85
C LEU A 52 -16.83 -26.51 20.01
N GLY A 53 -17.16 -25.82 18.92
CA GLY A 53 -18.19 -24.80 18.89
C GLY A 53 -19.57 -25.31 19.31
N ASP A 54 -19.97 -26.50 18.85
CA ASP A 54 -21.21 -27.17 19.23
C ASP A 54 -21.18 -27.67 20.69
N LYS A 55 -20.04 -28.25 21.11
CA LYS A 55 -19.84 -28.74 22.48
C LYS A 55 -19.96 -27.64 23.52
N TYR A 56 -19.50 -26.44 23.20
CA TYR A 56 -19.39 -25.31 24.13
C TYR A 56 -20.30 -24.13 23.82
N ASN A 57 -21.07 -24.21 22.73
CA ASN A 57 -21.98 -23.17 22.29
C ASN A 57 -21.27 -21.81 22.06
N TRP A 58 -20.09 -21.85 21.43
CA TRP A 58 -19.25 -20.66 21.22
C TRP A 58 -19.58 -19.87 19.95
N HIS A 59 -20.36 -20.39 19.02
CA HIS A 59 -20.64 -19.69 17.74
C HIS A 59 -22.10 -19.25 17.61
N PRO A 60 -22.36 -18.17 16.82
CA PRO A 60 -23.72 -17.84 16.40
C PRO A 60 -24.43 -19.04 15.77
N ARG A 61 -25.77 -19.10 15.81
CA ARG A 61 -26.52 -20.23 15.21
C ARG A 61 -26.25 -20.41 13.71
N GLU A 62 -25.97 -19.31 13.02
CA GLU A 62 -25.53 -19.29 11.62
C GLU A 62 -24.18 -18.59 11.55
N TYR A 63 -23.15 -19.30 11.08
CA TYR A 63 -21.81 -18.74 10.97
C TYR A 63 -21.12 -19.17 9.67
N ARG A 64 -20.15 -18.34 9.26
CA ARG A 64 -19.13 -18.67 8.27
C ARG A 64 -17.83 -19.01 8.98
N THR A 65 -16.97 -19.73 8.29
CA THR A 65 -15.67 -20.16 8.83
C THR A 65 -14.54 -19.66 7.94
N ALA A 66 -13.52 -19.05 8.54
CA ALA A 66 -12.23 -18.77 7.95
C ALA A 66 -11.15 -19.63 8.60
N VAL A 67 -10.11 -19.97 7.85
CA VAL A 67 -9.04 -20.86 8.32
C VAL A 67 -7.71 -20.34 7.81
N THR A 68 -6.70 -20.28 8.67
CA THR A 68 -5.32 -19.89 8.33
C THR A 68 -4.33 -20.85 9.00
N PHE A 69 -3.14 -21.02 8.41
CA PHE A 69 -2.05 -21.77 9.02
C PHE A 69 -0.96 -20.76 9.43
N TYR A 70 -0.93 -20.39 10.70
CA TYR A 70 -0.15 -19.25 11.21
C TYR A 70 1.31 -19.64 11.52
N SER A 71 2.17 -18.61 11.64
CA SER A 71 3.57 -18.74 12.05
C SER A 71 4.02 -17.53 12.86
N GLU A 72 4.65 -17.75 14.01
CA GLU A 72 5.12 -16.73 14.94
C GLU A 72 6.55 -16.27 14.62
N ARG A 73 6.69 -15.52 13.52
CA ARG A 73 8.01 -15.13 12.98
C ARG A 73 8.82 -14.21 13.91
N ASN A 74 8.14 -13.37 14.70
CA ASN A 74 8.80 -12.51 15.68
C ASN A 74 9.44 -13.34 16.80
N VAL A 75 8.71 -14.34 17.31
CA VAL A 75 9.21 -15.29 18.31
C VAL A 75 10.36 -16.10 17.74
N GLN A 76 10.20 -16.63 16.52
CA GLN A 76 11.27 -17.35 15.82
C GLN A 76 12.56 -16.53 15.77
N THR A 77 12.47 -15.29 15.30
CA THR A 77 13.64 -14.44 15.11
C THR A 77 14.30 -14.08 16.44
N PHE A 78 13.50 -13.83 17.49
CA PHE A 78 14.00 -13.61 18.84
C PHE A 78 14.74 -14.81 19.40
N VAL A 79 14.14 -16.00 19.32
CA VAL A 79 14.74 -17.23 19.85
C VAL A 79 16.01 -17.60 19.08
N GLU A 80 16.00 -17.45 17.76
CA GLU A 80 17.18 -17.74 16.93
C GLU A 80 18.37 -16.80 17.21
N LEU A 81 18.12 -15.52 17.50
CA LEU A 81 19.18 -14.51 17.68
C LEU A 81 19.61 -14.31 19.14
N GLU A 82 18.68 -14.29 20.08
CA GLU A 82 18.93 -14.00 21.51
C GLU A 82 18.45 -15.13 22.45
N GLY A 83 17.44 -15.92 22.06
CA GLY A 83 16.83 -16.95 22.93
C GLY A 83 17.43 -18.36 22.85
N GLY A 84 18.70 -18.52 22.44
CA GLY A 84 19.40 -19.81 22.47
C GLY A 84 19.54 -20.53 21.12
N GLY A 85 19.09 -19.90 20.03
CA GLY A 85 19.30 -20.39 18.68
C GLY A 85 18.21 -21.33 18.18
N LEU A 86 18.43 -21.88 16.99
CA LEU A 86 17.44 -22.66 16.28
C LEU A 86 17.02 -23.95 17.01
N GLU A 87 17.95 -24.65 17.66
CA GLU A 87 17.61 -25.90 18.36
C GLU A 87 16.67 -25.63 19.54
N THR A 88 16.84 -24.51 20.25
CA THR A 88 15.88 -24.04 21.26
C THR A 88 14.53 -23.71 20.63
N PHE A 89 14.51 -23.06 19.46
CA PHE A 89 13.25 -22.78 18.77
C PHE A 89 12.50 -24.05 18.37
N LYS A 90 13.22 -25.09 17.91
CA LYS A 90 12.62 -26.40 17.62
C LYS A 90 12.13 -27.11 18.88
N SER A 91 12.88 -27.02 19.97
CA SER A 91 12.53 -27.69 21.23
C SER A 91 11.23 -27.15 21.82
N LEU A 92 10.88 -25.87 21.57
CA LEU A 92 9.58 -25.30 21.98
C LEU A 92 8.40 -26.17 21.56
N SER A 93 8.37 -26.61 20.30
CA SER A 93 7.29 -27.45 19.76
C SER A 93 7.49 -28.92 20.15
N ALA A 94 8.74 -29.41 20.13
CA ALA A 94 9.06 -30.81 20.40
C ALA A 94 8.79 -31.22 21.86
N ASP A 95 9.04 -30.30 22.80
CA ASP A 95 8.82 -30.47 24.23
C ASP A 95 7.42 -30.01 24.67
N SER A 96 6.54 -29.68 23.71
CA SER A 96 5.17 -29.19 23.95
C SER A 96 5.09 -27.97 24.87
N LEU A 97 6.11 -27.08 24.83
CA LEU A 97 6.14 -25.86 25.64
C LEU A 97 5.39 -24.71 24.98
N TYR A 98 5.57 -24.55 23.66
CA TYR A 98 4.91 -23.52 22.88
C TYR A 98 4.86 -23.92 21.40
N PHE A 99 3.71 -23.70 20.75
CA PHE A 99 3.50 -24.02 19.33
C PHE A 99 3.51 -22.75 18.45
N PRO A 100 4.68 -22.35 17.90
CA PRO A 100 4.82 -21.18 17.03
C PRO A 100 4.22 -21.36 15.64
N TYR A 101 3.76 -22.57 15.30
CA TYR A 101 3.01 -22.88 14.08
C TYR A 101 1.73 -23.62 14.45
N GLY A 102 0.65 -23.39 13.72
CA GLY A 102 -0.61 -24.07 13.99
C GLY A 102 -1.72 -23.63 13.05
N TRP A 103 -2.89 -24.25 13.22
CA TRP A 103 -4.11 -23.85 12.54
C TRP A 103 -4.89 -22.86 13.39
N GLN A 104 -5.45 -21.83 12.78
CA GLN A 104 -6.44 -20.96 13.41
C GLN A 104 -7.71 -21.01 12.58
N VAL A 105 -8.83 -21.23 13.26
CA VAL A 105 -10.17 -21.29 12.67
C VAL A 105 -11.04 -20.23 13.31
N ARG A 106 -11.61 -19.34 12.50
CA ARG A 106 -12.50 -18.26 12.95
C ARG A 106 -13.92 -18.52 12.46
N HIS A 107 -14.87 -18.61 13.38
CA HIS A 107 -16.32 -18.59 13.14
C HIS A 107 -16.85 -17.18 13.35
N PHE A 108 -17.59 -16.67 12.37
CA PHE A 108 -18.13 -15.32 12.40
C PHE A 108 -19.44 -15.23 11.62
N GLN A 109 -20.24 -14.20 11.91
CA GLN A 109 -21.48 -13.92 11.19
C GLN A 109 -21.50 -12.46 10.75
N GLU A 110 -21.98 -12.20 9.54
CA GLU A 110 -22.12 -10.81 9.06
C GLU A 110 -23.04 -10.00 9.96
N ASN A 111 -22.70 -8.74 10.20
CA ASN A 111 -23.40 -7.82 11.08
C ASN A 111 -23.52 -8.27 12.55
N ASN A 112 -22.82 -9.33 12.97
CA ASN A 112 -22.76 -9.78 14.36
C ASN A 112 -21.37 -9.45 14.94
N PRO A 113 -21.26 -8.74 16.07
CA PRO A 113 -19.96 -8.50 16.72
C PRO A 113 -19.35 -9.78 17.31
N ASN A 114 -20.16 -10.82 17.51
CA ASN A 114 -19.75 -12.06 18.14
C ASN A 114 -19.03 -12.98 17.17
N GLU A 115 -17.84 -13.41 17.57
CA GLU A 115 -16.96 -14.22 16.74
C GLU A 115 -16.16 -15.16 17.63
N THR A 116 -15.87 -16.36 17.14
CA THR A 116 -15.05 -17.32 17.87
C THR A 116 -13.85 -17.73 17.04
N SER A 117 -12.68 -17.73 17.64
CA SER A 117 -11.45 -18.26 17.06
C SER A 117 -10.95 -19.43 17.90
N VAL A 118 -10.52 -20.50 17.24
CA VAL A 118 -9.92 -21.69 17.86
C VAL A 118 -8.58 -21.94 17.19
N TRP A 119 -7.55 -22.23 17.97
CA TRP A 119 -6.23 -22.57 17.49
C TRP A 119 -5.92 -24.03 17.79
N PHE A 120 -5.26 -24.70 16.85
CA PHE A 120 -4.81 -26.07 16.96
C PHE A 120 -3.31 -26.18 16.72
N THR A 121 -2.66 -27.11 17.41
CA THR A 121 -1.27 -27.50 17.13
C THR A 121 -1.14 -28.07 15.71
N PRO A 122 0.08 -28.18 15.15
CA PRO A 122 0.27 -28.82 13.83
C PRO A 122 -0.20 -30.28 13.77
N ALA A 123 -0.17 -30.97 14.91
CA ALA A 123 -0.67 -32.34 15.08
C ALA A 123 -2.20 -32.41 15.12
N GLY A 124 -2.87 -31.32 15.48
CA GLY A 124 -4.33 -31.18 15.47
C GLY A 124 -4.99 -31.10 16.85
N ASP A 125 -4.22 -30.95 17.92
CA ASP A 125 -4.75 -30.82 19.29
C ASP A 125 -5.26 -29.39 19.54
N PRO A 126 -6.39 -29.18 20.25
CA PRO A 126 -6.85 -27.85 20.67
C PRO A 126 -5.79 -27.15 21.54
N TYR A 127 -5.52 -25.87 21.26
CA TYR A 127 -4.42 -25.14 21.91
C TYR A 127 -4.83 -23.79 22.50
N CYS A 128 -5.64 -23.01 21.79
CA CYS A 128 -6.19 -21.74 22.27
C CYS A 128 -7.64 -21.58 21.80
N PHE A 129 -8.43 -20.76 22.49
CA PHE A 129 -9.69 -20.23 21.95
C PHE A 129 -9.93 -18.80 22.41
N ARG A 130 -10.75 -18.07 21.63
CA ARG A 130 -11.23 -16.73 21.94
C ARG A 130 -12.63 -16.56 21.38
N GLN A 131 -13.58 -16.23 22.23
CA GLN A 131 -14.91 -15.77 21.89
C GLN A 131 -14.96 -14.26 22.11
N LYS A 132 -15.06 -13.49 21.03
CA LYS A 132 -15.34 -12.06 21.09
C LYS A 132 -16.84 -11.87 21.29
N LEU A 133 -17.21 -11.03 22.26
CA LEU A 133 -18.59 -10.60 22.52
C LEU A 133 -18.75 -9.11 22.17
N GLY A 134 -19.96 -8.70 21.83
CA GLY A 134 -20.30 -7.28 21.68
C GLY A 134 -20.23 -6.54 23.01
N GLU A 135 -20.03 -5.21 22.97
CA GLU A 135 -19.96 -4.40 24.20
C GLU A 135 -21.32 -4.28 24.92
N ASP A 136 -22.43 -4.33 24.17
CA ASP A 136 -23.79 -4.29 24.72
C ASP A 136 -24.36 -5.67 25.08
N GLU A 137 -23.60 -6.75 24.84
CA GLU A 137 -24.09 -8.10 25.13
C GLU A 137 -24.19 -8.32 26.64
N PRO A 138 -25.35 -8.77 27.16
CA PRO A 138 -25.56 -8.90 28.60
C PRO A 138 -24.65 -9.96 29.20
N GLY A 139 -24.26 -9.74 30.46
CA GLY A 139 -23.53 -10.72 31.26
C GLY A 139 -23.48 -10.29 32.71
N ALA A 140 -23.01 -11.17 33.58
CA ALA A 140 -22.89 -10.85 34.99
C ALA A 140 -21.85 -9.74 35.25
N ALA A 141 -21.99 -9.05 36.38
CA ALA A 141 -20.96 -8.19 36.95
C ALA A 141 -20.31 -8.93 38.13
N LEU A 142 -19.47 -9.93 37.83
CA LEU A 142 -18.81 -10.71 38.85
C LEU A 142 -17.64 -9.93 39.47
N GLY A 143 -17.42 -10.11 40.78
CA GLY A 143 -16.18 -9.67 41.42
C GLY A 143 -15.01 -10.60 41.08
N ARG A 144 -13.80 -10.10 41.27
CA ARG A 144 -12.52 -10.75 40.93
C ARG A 144 -12.43 -12.23 41.32
N ASP A 145 -12.71 -12.60 42.57
CA ASP A 145 -12.55 -13.99 43.03
C ASP A 145 -13.57 -14.95 42.40
N SER A 146 -14.80 -14.49 42.16
CA SER A 146 -15.82 -15.27 41.46
C SER A 146 -15.46 -15.46 40.00
N ALA A 147 -14.97 -14.41 39.32
CA ALA A 147 -14.49 -14.50 37.94
C ALA A 147 -13.28 -15.43 37.81
N LEU A 148 -12.34 -15.36 38.77
CA LEU A 148 -11.21 -16.29 38.83
C LEU A 148 -11.67 -17.74 38.98
N ALA A 149 -12.67 -18.01 39.83
CA ALA A 149 -13.25 -19.34 39.96
C ALA A 149 -13.87 -19.85 38.65
N VAL A 150 -14.53 -18.98 37.88
CA VAL A 150 -15.02 -19.30 36.52
C VAL A 150 -13.85 -19.62 35.58
N ALA A 151 -12.79 -18.81 35.60
CA ALA A 151 -11.62 -19.02 34.74
C ALA A 151 -10.98 -20.39 34.99
N LEU A 152 -10.75 -20.72 36.26
CA LEU A 152 -10.14 -21.99 36.67
C LEU A 152 -11.05 -23.19 36.36
N ALA A 153 -12.36 -23.07 36.56
CA ALA A 153 -13.32 -24.12 36.19
C ALA A 153 -13.40 -24.34 34.67
N GLY A 154 -13.03 -23.33 33.87
CA GLY A 154 -12.96 -23.40 32.41
C GLY A 154 -11.71 -24.11 31.86
N LEU A 155 -10.66 -24.32 32.66
CA LEU A 155 -9.44 -25.05 32.30
C LEU A 155 -9.68 -26.57 32.29
N ARG A 156 -10.44 -27.04 31.30
CA ARG A 156 -10.77 -28.46 31.10
C ARG A 156 -9.57 -29.27 30.56
N ASP A 157 -9.59 -30.59 30.77
CA ASP A 157 -8.52 -31.52 30.40
C ASP A 157 -8.06 -31.41 28.93
N GLU A 158 -8.96 -31.05 28.01
CA GLU A 158 -8.65 -30.96 26.57
C GLU A 158 -7.68 -29.82 26.21
N TRP A 159 -7.49 -28.84 27.09
CA TRP A 159 -6.56 -27.71 26.87
C TRP A 159 -5.14 -28.02 27.37
N ALA A 160 -4.97 -29.11 28.12
CA ALA A 160 -3.68 -29.55 28.66
C ALA A 160 -2.87 -28.44 29.38
N VAL A 161 -3.56 -27.54 30.09
CA VAL A 161 -2.92 -26.45 30.85
C VAL A 161 -2.60 -26.92 32.27
N ASP A 162 -1.32 -26.96 32.61
CA ASP A 162 -0.84 -27.14 33.98
C ASP A 162 -0.57 -25.77 34.62
N LEU A 163 -1.57 -25.23 35.33
CA LEU A 163 -1.48 -23.91 35.95
C LEU A 163 -0.49 -23.86 37.13
N GLU A 164 -0.08 -25.00 37.72
CA GLU A 164 0.93 -25.02 38.79
C GLU A 164 2.31 -24.55 38.28
N SER A 165 2.54 -24.67 36.97
CA SER A 165 3.75 -24.18 36.31
C SER A 165 3.71 -22.68 35.97
N TYR A 166 2.68 -21.96 36.40
CA TYR A 166 2.47 -20.55 36.08
C TYR A 166 2.23 -19.67 37.32
N GLU A 167 2.68 -18.42 37.24
CA GLU A 167 2.44 -17.35 38.22
C GLU A 167 1.55 -16.26 37.62
N LEU A 168 0.61 -15.71 38.40
CA LEU A 168 -0.24 -14.60 37.97
C LEU A 168 0.58 -13.30 37.97
N VAL A 169 0.67 -12.61 36.83
CA VAL A 169 1.49 -11.40 36.68
C VAL A 169 0.70 -10.14 36.35
N ASP A 170 -0.42 -10.27 35.63
CA ASP A 170 -1.31 -9.14 35.31
C ASP A 170 -2.76 -9.51 35.57
N GLU A 171 -3.51 -8.54 36.09
CA GLU A 171 -4.96 -8.55 36.24
C GLU A 171 -5.56 -7.29 35.59
N ALA A 172 -6.74 -7.44 35.01
CA ALA A 172 -7.52 -6.32 34.49
C ALA A 172 -9.02 -6.54 34.67
N GLU A 173 -9.72 -5.47 34.98
CA GLU A 173 -11.18 -5.40 35.10
C GLU A 173 -11.73 -4.34 34.15
N LYS A 174 -12.81 -4.68 33.43
CA LYS A 174 -13.49 -3.78 32.50
C LYS A 174 -15.01 -3.91 32.60
N THR A 175 -15.66 -2.81 32.95
CA THR A 175 -17.11 -2.64 32.85
C THR A 175 -17.49 -2.18 31.44
N GLN A 176 -18.32 -2.97 30.78
CA GLN A 176 -18.88 -2.65 29.45
C GLN A 176 -20.10 -1.72 29.59
N PRO A 177 -20.49 -0.98 28.53
CA PRO A 177 -21.68 -0.11 28.55
C PRO A 177 -22.96 -0.84 29.00
N GLY A 178 -23.12 -2.12 28.64
CA GLY A 178 -24.26 -2.96 29.08
C GLY A 178 -24.23 -3.40 30.55
N GLY A 179 -23.21 -3.01 31.33
CA GLY A 179 -23.04 -3.35 32.75
C GLY A 179 -22.35 -4.69 33.02
N ARG A 180 -22.00 -5.45 31.98
CA ARG A 180 -21.18 -6.67 32.09
C ARG A 180 -19.77 -6.32 32.53
N VAL A 181 -19.20 -7.09 33.46
CA VAL A 181 -17.79 -6.93 33.87
C VAL A 181 -16.95 -8.05 33.30
N ASP A 182 -15.92 -7.67 32.54
CA ASP A 182 -14.96 -8.58 31.93
C ASP A 182 -13.65 -8.55 32.74
N HIS A 183 -13.17 -9.72 33.15
CA HIS A 183 -11.91 -9.91 33.89
C HIS A 183 -10.86 -10.56 33.00
N THR A 184 -9.62 -10.08 33.06
CA THR A 184 -8.47 -10.69 32.39
C THR A 184 -7.42 -11.09 33.42
N PHE A 185 -6.98 -12.34 33.37
CA PHE A 185 -5.88 -12.87 34.17
C PHE A 185 -4.75 -13.30 33.24
N THR A 186 -3.58 -12.66 33.33
CA THR A 186 -2.39 -13.06 32.58
C THR A 186 -1.40 -13.72 33.51
N TYR A 187 -1.05 -14.94 33.17
CA TYR A 187 -0.09 -15.76 33.86
C TYR A 187 1.21 -15.84 33.06
N GLN A 188 2.33 -15.97 33.76
CA GLN A 188 3.66 -16.18 33.21
C GLN A 188 4.17 -17.55 33.64
N ARG A 189 4.82 -18.30 32.75
CA ARG A 189 5.36 -19.61 33.09
C ARG A 189 6.55 -19.46 34.06
N SER A 190 6.45 -20.08 35.23
CA SER A 190 7.47 -20.00 36.27
C SER A 190 8.76 -20.71 35.84
N GLY A 191 9.91 -20.09 36.09
CA GLY A 191 11.23 -20.68 35.81
C GLY A 191 11.54 -20.84 34.31
N PHE A 192 10.76 -20.24 33.42
CA PHE A 192 10.97 -20.27 31.97
C PHE A 192 11.19 -18.86 31.43
N GLU A 193 12.42 -18.60 30.97
CA GLU A 193 12.81 -17.35 30.32
C GLU A 193 13.74 -17.69 29.15
N LEU A 194 13.55 -17.03 28.02
CA LEU A 194 14.47 -17.11 26.88
C LEU A 194 15.03 -15.74 26.57
N GLY A 195 16.33 -15.67 26.31
CA GLY A 195 17.01 -14.40 26.06
C GLY A 195 16.91 -13.47 27.27
N GLU A 196 16.91 -12.16 27.02
CA GLU A 196 16.72 -11.13 28.05
C GLU A 196 15.25 -10.72 28.07
N ASN A 197 14.52 -11.01 29.14
CA ASN A 197 13.10 -10.65 29.32
C ASN A 197 12.10 -11.30 28.34
N GLY A 198 12.42 -12.46 27.77
CA GLY A 198 11.51 -13.22 26.91
C GLY A 198 10.68 -14.24 27.69
N PHE A 199 9.37 -14.00 27.79
CA PHE A 199 8.47 -14.77 28.66
C PHE A 199 7.37 -15.50 27.89
N LEU A 200 7.08 -16.74 28.31
CA LEU A 200 5.88 -17.45 27.89
C LEU A 200 4.72 -17.10 28.83
N ARG A 201 3.60 -16.65 28.25
CA ARG A 201 2.42 -16.21 28.98
C ARG A 201 1.16 -16.95 28.54
N LEU A 202 0.24 -17.09 29.48
CA LEU A 202 -1.11 -17.61 29.29
C LEU A 202 -2.11 -16.54 29.71
N ARG A 203 -3.04 -16.18 28.83
CA ARG A 203 -4.13 -15.23 29.15
C ARG A 203 -5.45 -15.96 29.25
N LEU A 204 -6.17 -15.71 30.34
CA LEU A 204 -7.55 -16.12 30.55
C LEU A 204 -8.43 -14.87 30.60
N VAL A 205 -9.51 -14.84 29.82
CA VAL A 205 -10.51 -13.75 29.89
C VAL A 205 -11.85 -14.35 30.24
N VAL A 206 -12.50 -13.77 31.26
CA VAL A 206 -13.86 -14.09 31.67
C VAL A 206 -14.74 -12.90 31.35
N SER A 207 -15.73 -13.08 30.47
CA SER A 207 -16.68 -12.03 30.15
C SER A 207 -17.99 -12.28 30.88
N GLY A 208 -18.25 -11.49 31.92
CA GLY A 208 -19.34 -11.73 32.87
C GLY A 208 -19.14 -13.03 33.65
N ASP A 209 -19.90 -14.07 33.30
CA ASP A 209 -19.91 -15.37 33.98
C ASP A 209 -19.40 -16.54 33.12
N ILE A 210 -18.76 -16.24 31.99
CA ILE A 210 -18.22 -17.26 31.07
C ILE A 210 -16.75 -17.01 30.72
N LEU A 211 -15.95 -18.08 30.65
CA LEU A 211 -14.59 -18.03 30.12
C LEU A 211 -14.66 -17.85 28.60
N THR A 212 -14.19 -16.71 28.11
CA THR A 212 -14.21 -16.33 26.69
C THR A 212 -12.85 -16.42 26.03
N GLU A 213 -11.73 -16.45 26.75
CA GLU A 213 -10.40 -16.60 26.14
C GLU A 213 -9.49 -17.52 26.95
N LEU A 214 -8.78 -18.39 26.25
CA LEU A 214 -7.58 -19.09 26.71
C LEU A 214 -6.53 -18.95 25.60
N MET A 215 -5.48 -18.18 25.84
CA MET A 215 -4.49 -17.84 24.83
C MET A 215 -3.06 -17.98 25.35
N HIS A 216 -2.30 -18.90 24.76
CA HIS A 216 -0.85 -18.98 24.92
C HIS A 216 -0.17 -17.98 23.98
N PHE A 217 0.71 -17.12 24.50
CA PHE A 217 1.47 -16.18 23.69
C PHE A 217 2.86 -15.96 24.28
N PHE A 218 3.82 -15.61 23.42
CA PHE A 218 5.18 -15.32 23.81
C PHE A 218 5.42 -13.81 23.79
N GLN A 219 5.84 -13.22 24.90
CA GLN A 219 6.23 -11.82 24.97
C GLN A 219 7.66 -11.66 24.45
N VAL A 220 7.80 -10.97 23.31
CA VAL A 220 9.10 -10.57 22.77
C VAL A 220 9.43 -9.15 23.26
N PRO A 221 10.58 -8.93 23.92
CA PRO A 221 10.96 -7.63 24.49
C PRO A 221 10.99 -6.49 23.46
N GLU A 222 10.54 -5.29 23.84
CA GLU A 222 10.67 -4.07 23.01
C GLU A 222 12.13 -3.81 22.62
N ALA A 223 13.07 -4.01 23.56
CA ALA A 223 14.49 -3.80 23.35
C ALA A 223 15.03 -4.63 22.17
N PHE A 224 14.70 -5.93 22.11
CA PHE A 224 15.04 -6.79 20.98
C PHE A 224 14.41 -6.31 19.68
N GLN A 225 13.10 -6.03 19.66
CA GLN A 225 12.41 -5.58 18.45
C GLN A 225 13.06 -4.33 17.85
N ARG A 226 13.50 -3.41 18.70
CA ARG A 226 14.19 -2.18 18.29
C ARG A 226 15.60 -2.46 17.78
N ARG A 227 16.39 -3.29 18.47
CA ARG A 227 17.72 -3.74 17.98
C ARG A 227 17.62 -4.47 16.64
N PHE A 228 16.63 -5.36 16.50
CA PHE A 228 16.36 -6.08 15.27
C PHE A 228 15.95 -5.13 14.14
N SER A 229 15.08 -4.15 14.41
CA SER A 229 14.72 -3.09 13.46
C SER A 229 15.92 -2.24 13.04
N GLU A 230 16.85 -1.93 13.95
CA GLU A 230 18.08 -1.20 13.62
C GLU A 230 19.00 -2.05 12.73
N MET A 231 19.25 -3.29 13.12
CA MET A 231 20.04 -4.24 12.33
C MET A 231 19.49 -4.40 10.90
N ARG A 232 18.16 -4.49 10.78
CA ARG A 232 17.41 -4.56 9.51
C ARG A 232 17.54 -3.31 8.64
N SER A 233 17.84 -2.13 9.19
CA SER A 233 17.89 -0.89 8.41
C SER A 233 18.95 -0.95 7.31
N ALA A 234 20.06 -1.66 7.57
CA ALA A 234 21.11 -1.87 6.58
C ALA A 234 20.66 -2.75 5.41
N ASN A 235 19.90 -3.83 5.70
CA ASN A 235 19.26 -4.68 4.68
C ASN A 235 18.32 -3.86 3.80
N ASP A 236 17.42 -3.10 4.45
CA ASP A 236 16.42 -2.26 3.77
C ASP A 236 17.09 -1.19 2.90
N LYS A 237 18.18 -0.58 3.37
CA LYS A 237 18.96 0.42 2.61
C LYS A 237 19.61 -0.15 1.35
N ILE A 238 20.18 -1.35 1.42
CA ILE A 238 20.77 -2.03 0.25
C ILE A 238 19.67 -2.36 -0.77
N ALA A 239 18.54 -2.90 -0.30
CA ALA A 239 17.39 -3.19 -1.15
C ALA A 239 16.80 -1.94 -1.80
N PHE A 240 16.65 -0.86 -1.02
CA PHE A 240 16.19 0.41 -1.54
C PHE A 240 17.13 0.99 -2.61
N SER A 241 18.45 0.88 -2.42
CA SER A 241 19.44 1.29 -3.43
C SER A 241 19.29 0.49 -4.74
N SER A 242 18.95 -0.80 -4.64
CA SER A 242 18.59 -1.61 -5.80
C SER A 242 17.31 -1.13 -6.46
N VAL A 243 16.24 -0.86 -5.70
CA VAL A 243 14.98 -0.33 -6.24
C VAL A 243 15.24 0.97 -7.01
N LEU A 244 16.04 1.90 -6.46
CA LEU A 244 16.43 3.13 -7.14
C LEU A 244 17.15 2.85 -8.46
N ALA A 245 18.16 1.98 -8.45
CA ALA A 245 18.91 1.60 -9.63
C ALA A 245 18.04 0.89 -10.69
N MET A 246 17.18 -0.05 -10.27
CA MET A 246 16.25 -0.77 -11.12
C MET A 246 15.26 0.17 -11.78
N VAL A 247 14.61 1.04 -11.01
CA VAL A 247 13.61 1.98 -11.50
C VAL A 247 14.24 2.99 -12.47
N LEU A 248 15.41 3.56 -12.16
CA LEU A 248 16.07 4.55 -13.02
C LEU A 248 16.71 3.92 -14.27
N LEU A 249 17.50 2.86 -14.10
CA LEU A 249 18.26 2.27 -15.21
C LEU A 249 17.39 1.36 -16.07
N TYR A 250 16.57 0.50 -15.47
CA TYR A 250 15.80 -0.51 -16.20
C TYR A 250 14.40 0.00 -16.52
N GLY A 251 13.69 0.58 -15.54
CA GLY A 251 12.37 1.17 -15.75
C GLY A 251 12.40 2.37 -16.69
N LEU A 252 13.03 3.47 -16.27
CA LEU A 252 13.08 4.70 -17.06
C LEU A 252 14.03 4.56 -18.26
N GLY A 253 15.27 4.15 -18.04
CA GLY A 253 16.28 4.03 -19.11
C GLY A 253 15.96 2.94 -20.15
N GLY A 254 15.74 1.72 -19.67
CA GLY A 254 15.49 0.54 -20.51
C GLY A 254 14.08 0.46 -21.09
N CYS A 255 13.07 0.51 -20.22
CA CYS A 255 11.68 0.30 -20.60
C CYS A 255 11.04 1.56 -21.20
N VAL A 256 11.09 2.72 -20.54
CA VAL A 256 10.44 3.93 -21.07
C VAL A 256 11.24 4.51 -22.25
N LEU A 257 12.51 4.89 -22.03
CA LEU A 257 13.33 5.53 -23.05
C LEU A 257 13.75 4.55 -24.16
N GLY A 258 14.11 3.31 -23.82
CA GLY A 258 14.46 2.29 -24.81
C GLY A 258 13.30 1.97 -25.76
N VAL A 259 12.09 1.74 -25.24
CA VAL A 259 10.90 1.52 -26.08
C VAL A 259 10.58 2.75 -26.92
N PHE A 260 10.71 3.96 -26.36
CA PHE A 260 10.53 5.20 -27.12
C PHE A 260 11.46 5.30 -28.34
N PHE A 261 12.76 5.00 -28.19
CA PHE A 261 13.70 5.00 -29.32
C PHE A 261 13.44 3.88 -30.32
N LEU A 262 13.03 2.70 -29.85
CA LEU A 262 12.69 1.57 -30.71
C LEU A 262 11.39 1.79 -31.48
N MET A 263 10.45 2.53 -30.89
CA MET A 263 9.20 2.94 -31.55
C MET A 263 9.49 3.86 -32.74
N ARG A 264 10.44 4.80 -32.60
CA ARG A 264 10.93 5.63 -33.74
C ARG A 264 11.54 4.82 -34.88
N GLN A 265 12.00 3.60 -34.60
CA GLN A 265 12.59 2.68 -35.57
C GLN A 265 11.58 1.64 -36.07
N ARG A 266 10.30 1.73 -35.66
CA ARG A 266 9.23 0.76 -36.00
C ARG A 266 9.57 -0.67 -35.55
N ARG A 267 10.32 -0.82 -34.44
CA ARG A 267 10.81 -2.12 -33.91
C ARG A 267 10.00 -2.68 -32.74
N VAL A 268 8.91 -2.02 -32.35
CA VAL A 268 8.09 -2.38 -31.19
C VAL A 268 7.05 -3.45 -31.54
N LEU A 269 7.03 -4.55 -30.77
CA LEU A 269 6.05 -5.63 -30.88
C LEU A 269 5.16 -5.68 -29.64
N TRP A 270 4.08 -4.90 -29.64
CA TRP A 270 3.27 -4.72 -28.43
C TRP A 270 2.13 -5.72 -28.27
N LYS A 271 1.55 -6.27 -29.35
CA LYS A 271 0.36 -7.14 -29.26
C LYS A 271 0.63 -8.43 -28.49
N THR A 272 1.73 -9.12 -28.84
CA THR A 272 2.11 -10.36 -28.16
C THR A 272 2.58 -10.10 -26.73
N ALA A 273 3.30 -9.00 -26.51
CA ALA A 273 3.70 -8.57 -25.17
C ALA A 273 2.49 -8.25 -24.29
N LEU A 274 1.45 -7.59 -24.83
CA LEU A 274 0.20 -7.32 -24.13
C LEU A 274 -0.55 -8.61 -23.81
N LEU A 275 -0.65 -9.54 -24.77
CA LEU A 275 -1.28 -10.84 -24.53
C LEU A 275 -0.62 -11.58 -23.36
N TRP A 276 0.72 -11.67 -23.36
CA TRP A 276 1.46 -12.33 -22.29
C TRP A 276 1.44 -11.54 -20.98
N GLY A 277 1.54 -10.21 -21.04
CA GLY A 277 1.45 -9.34 -19.86
C GLY A 277 0.10 -9.46 -19.17
N SER A 278 -0.99 -9.47 -19.94
CA SER A 278 -2.34 -9.73 -19.44
C SER A 278 -2.50 -11.18 -18.97
N PHE A 279 -1.95 -12.18 -19.65
CA PHE A 279 -2.03 -13.58 -19.21
C PHE A 279 -1.32 -13.81 -17.87
N VAL A 280 -0.08 -13.35 -17.73
CA VAL A 280 0.68 -13.49 -16.47
C VAL A 280 -0.02 -12.72 -15.35
N SER A 281 -0.47 -11.48 -15.61
CA SER A 281 -1.27 -10.71 -14.65
C SER A 281 -2.56 -11.43 -14.24
N PHE A 282 -3.27 -12.04 -15.19
CA PHE A 282 -4.48 -12.81 -14.91
C PHE A 282 -4.19 -14.00 -13.99
N VAL A 283 -3.11 -14.76 -14.25
CA VAL A 283 -2.69 -15.86 -13.38
C VAL A 283 -2.34 -15.37 -11.96
N GLN A 284 -1.68 -14.22 -11.82
CA GLN A 284 -1.42 -13.60 -10.51
C GLN A 284 -2.72 -13.27 -9.78
N VAL A 285 -3.69 -12.68 -10.46
CA VAL A 285 -4.98 -12.30 -9.87
C VAL A 285 -5.79 -13.54 -9.49
N VAL A 286 -5.79 -14.58 -10.32
CA VAL A 286 -6.40 -15.87 -9.96
C VAL A 286 -5.73 -16.47 -8.73
N SER A 287 -4.40 -16.34 -8.59
CA SER A 287 -3.69 -16.74 -7.37
C SER A 287 -4.02 -15.88 -6.15
N GLN A 288 -4.31 -14.59 -6.32
CA GLN A 288 -4.79 -13.75 -5.21
C GLN A 288 -6.21 -14.17 -4.78
N ILE A 289 -7.10 -14.45 -5.73
CA ILE A 289 -8.45 -14.97 -5.47
C ILE A 289 -8.39 -16.37 -4.86
N ASN A 290 -7.37 -17.18 -5.17
CA ASN A 290 -7.13 -18.48 -4.55
C ASN A 290 -6.97 -18.40 -3.02
N PHE A 291 -6.56 -17.22 -2.52
CA PHE A 291 -6.45 -16.90 -1.09
C PHE A 291 -7.70 -16.23 -0.52
N LEU A 292 -8.84 -16.23 -1.23
CA LEU A 292 -10.12 -15.78 -0.68
C LEU A 292 -10.50 -16.47 0.65
N PRO A 293 -10.21 -17.77 0.90
CA PRO A 293 -10.41 -18.37 2.22
C PRO A 293 -9.68 -17.63 3.35
N LEU A 294 -8.46 -17.15 3.08
CA LEU A 294 -7.66 -16.36 4.03
C LEU A 294 -8.16 -14.92 4.14
N MET A 295 -8.69 -14.34 3.06
CA MET A 295 -9.24 -12.99 3.11
C MET A 295 -10.39 -12.90 4.14
N TRP A 296 -11.18 -13.98 4.30
CA TRP A 296 -12.19 -14.08 5.35
C TRP A 296 -11.62 -14.03 6.77
N MET A 297 -10.36 -14.40 6.97
CA MET A 297 -9.72 -14.32 8.28
C MET A 297 -9.67 -12.88 8.80
N ASN A 298 -9.51 -11.92 7.89
CA ASN A 298 -9.46 -10.49 8.17
C ASN A 298 -10.76 -9.76 7.78
N TYR A 299 -11.86 -10.48 7.50
CA TYR A 299 -13.14 -9.87 7.20
C TYR A 299 -13.69 -9.14 8.43
N ASP A 300 -14.05 -7.87 8.27
CA ASP A 300 -14.71 -7.09 9.33
C ASP A 300 -16.20 -7.47 9.36
N THR A 301 -16.69 -8.00 10.48
CA THR A 301 -18.11 -8.38 10.61
C THR A 301 -19.06 -7.19 10.58
N ALA A 302 -18.55 -5.97 10.74
CA ALA A 302 -19.32 -4.75 10.60
C ALA A 302 -19.82 -4.50 9.17
N ILE A 303 -19.15 -5.06 8.16
CA ILE A 303 -19.48 -4.83 6.75
C ILE A 303 -20.26 -6.01 6.18
N ALA A 304 -21.18 -5.79 5.26
CA ALA A 304 -21.93 -6.88 4.63
C ALA A 304 -21.02 -7.74 3.73
N THR A 305 -21.29 -9.05 3.65
CA THR A 305 -20.56 -10.00 2.79
C THR A 305 -20.47 -9.50 1.34
N GLY A 306 -21.58 -8.95 0.81
CA GLY A 306 -21.63 -8.41 -0.55
C GLY A 306 -20.70 -7.21 -0.77
N SER A 307 -20.61 -6.31 0.22
CA SER A 307 -19.71 -5.14 0.19
C SER A 307 -18.25 -5.58 0.17
N PHE A 308 -17.89 -6.53 1.02
CA PHE A 308 -16.55 -7.11 1.08
C PHE A 308 -16.13 -7.78 -0.24
N ILE A 309 -16.97 -8.66 -0.79
CA ILE A 309 -16.69 -9.32 -2.08
C ILE A 309 -16.55 -8.30 -3.21
N THR A 310 -17.39 -7.25 -3.21
CA THR A 310 -17.28 -6.17 -4.21
C THR A 310 -15.94 -5.44 -4.14
N GLN A 311 -15.44 -5.16 -2.93
CA GLN A 311 -14.12 -4.56 -2.75
C GLN A 311 -13.00 -5.47 -3.25
N ILE A 312 -13.06 -6.77 -2.96
CA ILE A 312 -12.08 -7.74 -3.48
C ILE A 312 -12.09 -7.78 -5.00
N ILE A 313 -13.27 -7.82 -5.64
CA ILE A 313 -13.40 -7.84 -7.11
C ILE A 313 -12.78 -6.59 -7.72
N ILE A 314 -13.09 -5.40 -7.17
CA ILE A 314 -12.57 -4.13 -7.70
C ILE A 314 -11.06 -4.02 -7.49
N SER A 315 -10.55 -4.36 -6.30
CA SER A 315 -9.12 -4.40 -6.01
C SER A 315 -8.39 -5.38 -6.93
N SER A 316 -8.99 -6.54 -7.23
CA SER A 316 -8.46 -7.53 -8.19
C SER A 316 -8.42 -6.99 -9.62
N ILE A 317 -9.45 -6.26 -10.07
CA ILE A 317 -9.47 -5.60 -11.38
C ILE A 317 -8.40 -4.51 -11.47
N VAL A 318 -8.26 -3.68 -10.44
CA VAL A 318 -7.22 -2.64 -10.38
C VAL A 318 -5.83 -3.28 -10.39
N GLY A 319 -5.59 -4.29 -9.55
CA GLY A 319 -4.36 -5.05 -9.50
C GLY A 319 -4.02 -5.71 -10.84
N PHE A 320 -5.01 -6.30 -11.51
CA PHE A 320 -4.87 -6.87 -12.86
C PHE A 320 -4.36 -5.83 -13.86
N LEU A 321 -5.01 -4.66 -13.91
CA LEU A 321 -4.69 -3.61 -14.88
C LEU A 321 -3.28 -3.04 -14.65
N LEU A 322 -2.92 -2.75 -13.40
CA LEU A 322 -1.60 -2.22 -13.05
C LEU A 322 -0.48 -3.22 -13.38
N GLN A 323 -0.62 -4.48 -12.97
CA GLN A 323 0.36 -5.53 -13.28
C GLN A 323 0.44 -5.80 -14.78
N ALA A 324 -0.69 -5.82 -15.51
CA ALA A 324 -0.71 -6.04 -16.95
C ALA A 324 0.07 -4.94 -17.68
N VAL A 325 -0.07 -3.66 -17.29
CA VAL A 325 0.69 -2.55 -17.86
C VAL A 325 2.19 -2.71 -17.59
N MET A 326 2.57 -3.00 -16.34
CA MET A 326 3.96 -3.20 -15.94
C MET A 326 4.64 -4.34 -16.70
N TYR A 327 4.00 -5.51 -16.75
CA TYR A 327 4.50 -6.68 -17.48
C TYR A 327 4.57 -6.41 -18.98
N THR A 328 3.53 -5.82 -19.57
CA THR A 328 3.51 -5.50 -21.00
C THR A 328 4.67 -4.58 -21.38
N LEU A 329 4.90 -3.50 -20.62
CA LEU A 329 5.98 -2.57 -20.91
C LEU A 329 7.36 -3.24 -20.82
N SER A 330 7.55 -4.08 -19.79
CA SER A 330 8.79 -4.84 -19.58
C SER A 330 9.04 -5.83 -20.73
N PHE A 331 8.00 -6.54 -21.17
CA PHE A 331 8.10 -7.52 -22.27
C PHE A 331 8.33 -6.85 -23.63
N ILE A 332 7.72 -5.69 -23.88
CA ILE A 332 8.01 -4.88 -25.08
C ILE A 332 9.48 -4.50 -25.10
N ALA A 333 10.00 -3.98 -23.98
CA ALA A 333 11.38 -3.54 -23.88
C ALA A 333 12.35 -4.71 -24.06
N ALA A 334 12.17 -5.78 -23.30
CA ALA A 334 13.00 -6.98 -23.34
C ALA A 334 13.09 -7.57 -24.75
N GLU A 335 11.95 -7.77 -25.42
CA GLU A 335 11.94 -8.35 -26.75
C GLU A 335 12.56 -7.40 -27.79
N SER A 336 12.11 -6.15 -27.84
CA SER A 336 12.55 -5.23 -28.90
C SER A 336 14.02 -4.85 -28.77
N LEU A 337 14.55 -4.72 -27.54
CA LEU A 337 15.98 -4.53 -27.31
C LEU A 337 16.78 -5.77 -27.69
N SER A 338 16.38 -6.96 -27.22
CA SER A 338 17.07 -8.24 -27.52
C SER A 338 17.12 -8.50 -29.02
N ARG A 339 16.00 -8.30 -29.72
CA ARG A 339 15.89 -8.50 -31.16
C ARG A 339 16.85 -7.62 -31.95
N LYS A 340 17.03 -6.36 -31.52
CA LYS A 340 17.96 -5.45 -32.17
C LYS A 340 19.42 -5.77 -31.81
N ALA A 341 19.68 -6.12 -30.55
CA ALA A 341 21.03 -6.34 -30.03
C ALA A 341 21.66 -7.65 -30.52
N PHE A 342 20.87 -8.73 -30.63
CA PHE A 342 21.38 -10.08 -30.84
C PHE A 342 20.74 -10.75 -32.08
N PRO A 343 21.28 -10.53 -33.29
CA PRO A 343 20.72 -11.03 -34.55
C PRO A 343 20.64 -12.56 -34.64
N ASN A 344 21.53 -13.27 -33.94
CA ASN A 344 21.66 -14.73 -33.97
C ASN A 344 20.77 -15.46 -32.94
N HIS A 345 20.01 -14.74 -32.12
CA HIS A 345 19.04 -15.37 -31.21
C HIS A 345 17.76 -15.70 -31.97
N ILE A 346 17.06 -16.76 -31.54
CA ILE A 346 15.72 -17.09 -32.02
C ILE A 346 14.78 -15.99 -31.54
N GLN A 347 13.87 -15.54 -32.41
CA GLN A 347 12.83 -14.57 -32.04
C GLN A 347 12.02 -15.11 -30.86
N PHE A 348 11.93 -14.36 -29.77
CA PHE A 348 11.36 -14.84 -28.50
C PHE A 348 9.93 -15.35 -28.68
N TRP A 349 9.09 -14.58 -29.37
CA TRP A 349 7.71 -14.95 -29.67
C TRP A 349 7.55 -16.12 -30.66
N LYS A 350 8.65 -16.55 -31.32
CA LYS A 350 8.66 -17.74 -32.17
C LYS A 350 9.17 -18.99 -31.44
N LEU A 351 9.60 -18.94 -30.16
CA LEU A 351 10.17 -20.11 -29.47
C LEU A 351 9.23 -21.32 -29.40
N TRP A 352 7.93 -21.08 -29.22
CA TRP A 352 6.89 -22.12 -29.17
C TRP A 352 6.04 -22.21 -30.45
N SER A 353 6.52 -21.63 -31.56
CA SER A 353 5.83 -21.78 -32.85
C SER A 353 6.01 -23.19 -33.43
N PRO A 354 5.10 -23.66 -34.31
CA PRO A 354 5.23 -24.96 -34.95
C PRO A 354 6.59 -25.20 -35.63
N ASP A 355 7.20 -24.12 -36.15
CA ASP A 355 8.43 -24.16 -36.93
C ASP A 355 9.72 -24.29 -36.09
N THR A 356 9.64 -24.16 -34.76
CA THR A 356 10.82 -24.08 -33.87
C THR A 356 10.77 -25.08 -32.73
N VAL A 357 9.60 -25.24 -32.14
CA VAL A 357 9.38 -25.89 -30.83
C VAL A 357 9.75 -27.37 -30.84
N GLY A 358 9.53 -28.03 -31.99
CA GLY A 358 9.89 -29.43 -32.22
C GLY A 358 11.33 -29.63 -32.69
N SER A 359 12.25 -28.69 -32.43
CA SER A 359 13.67 -28.84 -32.77
C SER A 359 14.48 -29.35 -31.58
N THR A 360 15.58 -30.05 -31.87
CA THR A 360 16.52 -30.52 -30.83
C THR A 360 17.21 -29.37 -30.10
N SER A 361 17.28 -28.18 -30.72
CA SER A 361 17.82 -26.97 -30.11
C SER A 361 16.93 -26.46 -28.98
N ILE A 362 15.62 -26.34 -29.22
CA ILE A 362 14.67 -25.89 -28.19
C ILE A 362 14.55 -26.93 -27.08
N LEU A 363 14.49 -28.21 -27.44
CA LEU A 363 14.54 -29.31 -26.46
C LEU A 363 15.76 -29.22 -25.55
N GLY A 364 16.95 -29.06 -26.14
CA GLY A 364 18.19 -28.92 -25.37
C GLY A 364 18.19 -27.68 -24.47
N GLN A 365 17.67 -26.54 -24.93
CA GLN A 365 17.56 -25.33 -24.09
C GLN A 365 16.60 -25.53 -22.90
N THR A 366 15.44 -26.17 -23.12
CA THR A 366 14.47 -26.45 -22.06
C THR A 366 14.99 -27.46 -21.05
N ILE A 367 15.53 -28.59 -21.51
CA ILE A 367 16.17 -29.58 -20.63
C ILE A 367 17.34 -28.94 -19.88
N GLY A 368 18.16 -28.16 -20.57
CA GLY A 368 19.27 -27.43 -19.96
C GLY A 368 18.83 -26.47 -18.86
N GLY A 369 17.69 -25.79 -19.01
CA GLY A 369 17.10 -24.94 -17.97
C GLY A 369 16.77 -25.72 -16.70
N PHE A 370 16.07 -26.86 -16.81
CA PHE A 370 15.79 -27.73 -15.66
C PHE A 370 17.05 -28.29 -15.01
N MET A 371 18.04 -28.68 -15.81
CA MET A 371 19.30 -29.20 -15.27
C MET A 371 20.11 -28.12 -14.55
N MET A 372 20.09 -26.88 -15.06
CA MET A 372 20.68 -25.74 -14.36
C MET A 372 19.97 -25.40 -13.06
N ALA A 373 18.65 -25.58 -12.98
CA ALA A 373 17.90 -25.39 -11.73
C ALA A 373 18.43 -26.31 -10.62
N GLY A 374 18.69 -27.60 -10.92
CA GLY A 374 19.29 -28.51 -9.94
C GLY A 374 20.68 -28.06 -9.47
N LEU A 375 21.49 -27.47 -10.35
CA LEU A 375 22.78 -26.88 -9.96
C LEU A 375 22.61 -25.65 -9.07
N PHE A 376 21.63 -24.80 -9.36
CA PHE A 376 21.33 -23.63 -8.54
C PHE A 376 20.92 -24.06 -7.13
N LEU A 377 20.03 -25.05 -7.00
CA LEU A 377 19.59 -25.57 -5.72
C LEU A 377 20.77 -26.09 -4.90
N ALA A 378 21.68 -26.87 -5.52
CA ALA A 378 22.89 -27.32 -4.85
C ALA A 378 23.83 -26.17 -4.48
N TYR A 379 24.01 -25.17 -5.35
CA TYR A 379 24.81 -23.99 -5.05
C TYR A 379 24.28 -23.21 -3.85
N SER A 380 22.98 -22.91 -3.82
CA SER A 380 22.36 -22.18 -2.71
C SER A 380 22.55 -22.95 -1.40
N LEU A 381 22.33 -24.27 -1.42
CA LEU A 381 22.56 -25.10 -0.24
C LEU A 381 24.03 -25.10 0.22
N ILE A 382 24.99 -25.24 -0.71
CA ILE A 382 26.43 -25.15 -0.40
C ILE A 382 26.76 -23.79 0.19
N PHE A 383 26.21 -22.71 -0.38
CA PHE A 383 26.43 -21.36 0.09
C PHE A 383 25.97 -21.18 1.53
N TYR A 384 24.71 -21.52 1.85
CA TYR A 384 24.18 -21.41 3.21
C TYR A 384 24.92 -22.30 4.20
N MET A 385 25.23 -23.55 3.84
CA MET A 385 26.05 -24.42 4.68
C MET A 385 27.44 -23.82 4.93
N PHE A 386 28.06 -23.21 3.92
CA PHE A 386 29.38 -22.60 4.06
C PHE A 386 29.33 -21.36 4.95
N THR A 387 28.39 -20.44 4.71
CA THR A 387 28.29 -19.17 5.42
C THR A 387 27.89 -19.36 6.89
N GLN A 388 26.95 -20.26 7.18
CA GLN A 388 26.54 -20.60 8.55
C GLN A 388 27.70 -21.27 9.32
N ASN A 389 28.33 -22.29 8.74
CA ASN A 389 29.34 -23.09 9.47
C ASN A 389 30.73 -22.44 9.54
N ASN A 390 31.10 -21.57 8.59
CA ASN A 390 32.47 -21.03 8.50
C ASN A 390 32.55 -19.52 8.71
N LEU A 391 31.48 -18.77 8.42
CA LEU A 391 31.48 -17.30 8.52
C LEU A 391 30.59 -16.76 9.64
N GLY A 392 29.82 -17.62 10.32
CA GLY A 392 28.89 -17.22 11.38
C GLY A 392 27.73 -16.35 10.89
N TRP A 393 27.37 -16.46 9.59
CA TRP A 393 26.24 -15.72 9.05
C TRP A 393 24.93 -16.33 9.53
N TRP A 394 23.99 -15.46 9.91
CA TRP A 394 22.66 -15.89 10.34
C TRP A 394 21.66 -15.74 9.19
N SER A 395 20.86 -16.78 8.99
CA SER A 395 19.69 -16.76 8.11
C SER A 395 18.53 -17.36 8.89
N PRO A 396 17.33 -16.76 8.81
CA PRO A 396 16.13 -17.34 9.39
C PRO A 396 15.94 -18.73 8.83
N ALA A 397 15.41 -19.61 9.66
CA ALA A 397 15.24 -20.98 9.25
C ALA A 397 14.15 -21.12 8.16
N ASP A 398 13.19 -20.18 8.08
CA ASP A 398 12.07 -20.17 7.10
C ASP A 398 12.04 -18.86 6.27
N THR A 399 13.02 -18.66 5.38
CA THR A 399 13.12 -17.40 4.63
C THR A 399 12.11 -17.25 3.50
N ASP A 400 11.67 -18.34 2.87
CA ASP A 400 11.19 -18.30 1.48
C ASP A 400 9.82 -18.93 1.18
N TYR A 401 9.10 -19.51 2.15
CA TYR A 401 7.74 -20.01 1.91
C TYR A 401 6.69 -19.45 2.87
N ASN A 402 5.44 -19.35 2.38
CA ASN A 402 4.30 -18.92 3.18
C ASN A 402 3.51 -20.16 3.64
N PRO A 403 3.45 -20.47 4.95
CA PRO A 403 2.73 -21.64 5.47
C PRO A 403 1.25 -21.67 5.05
N ASN A 404 0.66 -20.49 4.81
CA ASN A 404 -0.73 -20.36 4.38
C ASN A 404 -1.05 -20.92 2.99
N ILE A 405 -0.05 -21.38 2.22
CA ILE A 405 -0.31 -22.15 1.00
C ILE A 405 -1.21 -23.37 1.27
N LEU A 406 -1.13 -23.94 2.48
CA LEU A 406 -1.98 -25.05 2.93
C LEU A 406 -3.46 -24.67 3.14
N ALA A 407 -3.75 -23.38 3.31
CA ALA A 407 -5.09 -22.86 3.58
C ALA A 407 -5.80 -22.29 2.33
N ALA A 408 -5.13 -22.25 1.18
CA ALA A 408 -5.71 -21.79 -0.09
C ALA A 408 -6.69 -22.82 -0.70
N TYR A 409 -7.59 -22.38 -1.60
CA TYR A 409 -8.51 -23.31 -2.29
C TYR A 409 -7.78 -24.37 -3.13
N PHE A 410 -6.76 -23.94 -3.88
CA PHE A 410 -5.89 -24.79 -4.67
C PHE A 410 -4.43 -24.57 -4.21
N PRO A 411 -3.94 -25.30 -3.20
CA PRO A 411 -2.60 -25.11 -2.65
C PRO A 411 -1.48 -25.12 -3.70
N TRP A 412 -1.59 -25.95 -4.74
CA TRP A 412 -0.60 -26.03 -5.82
C TRP A 412 -0.47 -24.75 -6.66
N LEU A 413 -1.54 -23.95 -6.82
CA LEU A 413 -1.61 -22.86 -7.78
C LEU A 413 -0.65 -21.71 -7.44
N THR A 414 -0.50 -21.40 -6.15
CA THR A 414 0.31 -20.26 -5.68
C THR A 414 1.76 -20.40 -6.11
N SER A 415 2.35 -21.59 -5.92
CA SER A 415 3.73 -21.86 -6.36
C SER A 415 3.91 -21.61 -7.85
N ILE A 416 3.00 -22.10 -8.69
CA ILE A 416 3.07 -21.93 -10.14
C ILE A 416 2.87 -20.46 -10.56
N ALA A 417 1.92 -19.77 -9.96
CA ALA A 417 1.60 -18.39 -10.30
C ALA A 417 2.76 -17.46 -9.97
N ILE A 418 3.27 -17.48 -8.72
CA ILE A 418 4.37 -16.62 -8.29
C ILE A 418 5.61 -16.89 -9.15
N SER A 419 5.99 -18.16 -9.34
CA SER A 419 7.15 -18.55 -10.14
C SER A 419 7.01 -18.17 -11.61
N LEU A 420 5.81 -18.22 -12.20
CA LEU A 420 5.58 -17.76 -13.56
C LEU A 420 5.78 -16.25 -13.68
N GLY A 421 5.30 -15.48 -12.70
CA GLY A 421 5.51 -14.04 -12.62
C GLY A 421 6.98 -13.69 -12.50
N ALA A 422 7.64 -14.17 -11.44
CA ALA A 422 9.05 -13.91 -11.15
C ALA A 422 9.95 -14.39 -12.29
N GLY A 423 9.90 -15.68 -12.61
CA GLY A 423 10.79 -16.28 -13.62
C GLY A 423 10.65 -15.68 -15.01
N PHE A 424 9.45 -15.25 -15.43
CA PHE A 424 9.27 -14.63 -16.74
C PHE A 424 9.59 -13.12 -16.73
N TRP A 425 9.08 -12.38 -15.74
CA TRP A 425 9.25 -10.93 -15.67
C TRP A 425 10.65 -10.50 -15.26
N GLU A 426 11.24 -11.15 -14.26
CA GLU A 426 12.57 -10.77 -13.78
C GLU A 426 13.65 -11.05 -14.82
N GLU A 427 13.56 -12.16 -15.57
CA GLU A 427 14.51 -12.44 -16.64
C GLU A 427 14.39 -11.43 -17.79
N CYS A 428 13.17 -10.96 -18.09
CA CYS A 428 12.95 -9.87 -19.03
C CYS A 428 13.57 -8.56 -18.53
N LEU A 429 13.33 -8.18 -17.27
CA LEU A 429 13.71 -6.88 -16.73
C LEU A 429 15.18 -6.80 -16.31
N PHE A 430 15.72 -7.84 -15.67
CA PHE A 430 17.07 -7.84 -15.10
C PHE A 430 18.13 -8.45 -16.04
N ARG A 431 17.76 -9.27 -17.05
CA ARG A 431 18.72 -9.75 -18.05
C ARG A 431 18.57 -9.03 -19.37
N ALA A 432 17.41 -9.17 -20.01
CA ALA A 432 17.26 -8.72 -21.40
C ALA A 432 17.40 -7.20 -21.52
N VAL A 433 16.69 -6.43 -20.70
CA VAL A 433 16.72 -4.97 -20.77
C VAL A 433 18.13 -4.38 -20.56
N PRO A 434 18.85 -4.64 -19.45
CA PRO A 434 20.16 -4.04 -19.23
C PRO A 434 21.23 -4.55 -20.18
N ILE A 435 21.28 -5.86 -20.45
CA ILE A 435 22.36 -6.44 -21.27
C ILE A 435 22.18 -6.08 -22.76
N ALA A 436 20.96 -6.16 -23.30
CA ALA A 436 20.71 -5.72 -24.68
C ALA A 436 20.86 -4.21 -24.83
N GLY A 437 20.37 -3.43 -23.85
CA GLY A 437 20.55 -1.98 -23.83
C GLY A 437 22.04 -1.61 -23.87
N ALA A 438 22.84 -2.23 -23.01
CA ALA A 438 24.28 -2.00 -22.95
C ALA A 438 25.01 -2.44 -24.23
N ALA A 439 24.62 -3.57 -24.83
CA ALA A 439 25.17 -4.00 -26.11
C ALA A 439 24.93 -2.93 -27.20
N LEU A 440 23.71 -2.39 -27.31
CA LEU A 440 23.36 -1.37 -28.30
C LEU A 440 24.05 -0.02 -28.04
N ILE A 441 24.19 0.36 -26.78
CA ILE A 441 24.97 1.56 -26.39
C ILE A 441 26.44 1.34 -26.75
N GLY A 442 26.99 0.18 -26.42
CA GLY A 442 28.37 -0.18 -26.72
C GLY A 442 28.67 -0.23 -28.22
N ASP A 443 27.73 -0.72 -29.04
CA ASP A 443 27.84 -0.67 -30.51
C ASP A 443 27.99 0.76 -31.02
N ARG A 444 27.25 1.71 -30.45
CA ARG A 444 27.34 3.14 -30.81
C ARG A 444 28.71 3.75 -30.52
N TYR A 445 29.39 3.29 -29.48
CA TYR A 445 30.72 3.76 -29.07
C TYR A 445 31.86 2.85 -29.51
N GLY A 446 31.60 1.79 -30.29
CA GLY A 446 32.60 0.81 -30.71
C GLY A 446 33.20 -0.03 -29.57
N LYS A 447 32.55 -0.07 -28.40
CA LYS A 447 33.04 -0.75 -27.18
C LYS A 447 32.06 -1.79 -26.64
N ARG A 448 31.38 -2.53 -27.53
CA ARG A 448 30.32 -3.49 -27.19
C ARG A 448 30.64 -4.39 -26.00
N ASN A 449 31.79 -5.07 -26.02
CA ASN A 449 32.15 -6.04 -24.99
C ASN A 449 32.39 -5.40 -23.61
N LEU A 450 32.93 -4.18 -23.57
CA LEU A 450 33.11 -3.43 -22.32
C LEU A 450 31.76 -3.11 -21.69
N PHE A 451 30.81 -2.57 -22.47
CA PHE A 451 29.48 -2.23 -21.98
C PHE A 451 28.70 -3.47 -21.54
N ILE A 452 28.78 -4.57 -22.28
CA ILE A 452 28.20 -5.86 -21.84
C ILE A 452 28.84 -6.30 -20.53
N GLY A 453 30.17 -6.25 -20.40
CA GLY A 453 30.88 -6.61 -19.17
C GLY A 453 30.43 -5.77 -17.96
N VAL A 454 30.30 -4.45 -18.13
CA VAL A 454 29.77 -3.56 -17.09
C VAL A 454 28.33 -3.92 -16.75
N ALA A 455 27.48 -4.16 -17.76
CA ALA A 455 26.08 -4.53 -17.54
C ALA A 455 25.94 -5.86 -16.80
N MET A 456 26.80 -6.84 -17.05
CA MET A 456 26.84 -8.11 -16.33
C MET A 456 27.09 -7.92 -14.83
N VAL A 457 27.98 -6.99 -14.45
CA VAL A 457 28.25 -6.66 -13.05
C VAL A 457 27.09 -5.89 -12.45
N VAL A 458 26.62 -4.83 -13.12
CA VAL A 458 25.54 -3.97 -12.63
C VAL A 458 24.26 -4.78 -12.41
N GLN A 459 23.84 -5.61 -13.37
CA GLN A 459 22.64 -6.42 -13.22
C GLN A 459 22.73 -7.45 -12.09
N ALA A 460 23.92 -8.01 -11.84
CA ALA A 460 24.12 -8.94 -10.74
C ALA A 460 24.02 -8.24 -9.39
N LEU A 461 24.62 -7.05 -9.26
CA LEU A 461 24.53 -6.25 -8.05
C LEU A 461 23.11 -5.76 -7.80
N VAL A 462 22.41 -5.25 -8.81
CA VAL A 462 21.03 -4.78 -8.66
C VAL A 462 20.10 -5.94 -8.32
N PHE A 463 20.18 -7.07 -9.02
CA PHE A 463 19.35 -8.24 -8.72
C PHE A 463 19.61 -8.78 -7.30
N GLY A 464 20.88 -8.96 -6.91
CA GLY A 464 21.24 -9.45 -5.58
C GLY A 464 20.86 -8.48 -4.47
N ALA A 465 21.11 -7.18 -4.66
CA ALA A 465 20.69 -6.14 -3.72
C ALA A 465 19.18 -6.02 -3.61
N GLY A 466 18.41 -6.30 -4.67
CA GLY A 466 16.94 -6.30 -4.63
C GLY A 466 16.37 -7.31 -3.64
N HIS A 467 17.14 -8.33 -3.29
CA HIS A 467 16.80 -9.37 -2.31
C HIS A 467 17.53 -9.19 -0.97
N ALA A 468 18.17 -8.03 -0.73
CA ALA A 468 18.85 -7.78 0.54
C ALA A 468 17.87 -7.53 1.69
N ASN A 469 16.61 -7.22 1.41
CA ASN A 469 15.54 -6.98 2.39
C ASN A 469 15.06 -8.26 3.12
N TYR A 470 15.59 -9.43 2.79
CA TYR A 470 15.40 -10.61 3.62
C TYR A 470 16.20 -10.44 4.92
N PRO A 471 15.70 -10.93 6.07
CA PRO A 471 16.36 -10.75 7.35
C PRO A 471 17.57 -11.68 7.49
N VAL A 472 18.56 -11.60 6.60
CA VAL A 472 19.81 -12.39 6.65
C VAL A 472 20.95 -11.47 7.07
N GLN A 473 21.84 -11.98 7.93
CA GLN A 473 23.02 -11.25 8.42
C GLN A 473 24.33 -11.91 7.99
N PRO A 474 25.34 -11.12 7.53
CA PRO A 474 25.35 -9.66 7.44
C PRO A 474 24.40 -9.13 6.34
N ALA A 475 24.03 -7.86 6.40
CA ALA A 475 23.01 -7.25 5.53
C ALA A 475 23.22 -7.44 4.01
N TYR A 476 24.45 -7.66 3.56
CA TYR A 476 24.80 -7.89 2.16
C TYR A 476 24.83 -9.38 1.76
N ALA A 477 24.47 -10.31 2.63
CA ALA A 477 24.59 -11.75 2.41
C ALA A 477 23.91 -12.22 1.11
N ARG A 478 22.65 -11.80 0.90
CA ARG A 478 21.87 -12.10 -0.31
C ARG A 478 22.48 -11.50 -1.57
N VAL A 479 23.17 -10.36 -1.46
CA VAL A 479 23.90 -9.77 -2.58
C VAL A 479 25.01 -10.71 -3.01
N ILE A 480 25.82 -11.19 -2.06
CA ILE A 480 26.93 -12.10 -2.35
C ILE A 480 26.42 -13.44 -2.90
N GLU A 481 25.38 -14.01 -2.28
CA GLU A 481 24.76 -15.26 -2.73
C GLU A 481 24.36 -15.18 -4.21
N LEU A 482 23.69 -14.10 -4.59
CA LEU A 482 23.08 -13.97 -5.90
C LEU A 482 24.03 -13.45 -6.99
N ILE A 483 25.27 -13.06 -6.67
CA ILE A 483 26.25 -12.65 -7.71
C ILE A 483 26.50 -13.78 -8.71
N ILE A 484 26.86 -14.98 -8.24
CA ILE A 484 27.21 -16.10 -9.11
C ILE A 484 26.00 -16.53 -9.96
N PRO A 485 24.81 -16.76 -9.38
CA PRO A 485 23.64 -17.08 -10.18
C PRO A 485 23.22 -15.98 -11.15
N SER A 486 23.28 -14.71 -10.76
CA SER A 486 22.93 -13.60 -11.66
C SER A 486 23.89 -13.51 -12.85
N LEU A 487 25.18 -13.75 -12.64
CA LEU A 487 26.15 -13.86 -13.73
C LEU A 487 25.87 -15.08 -14.62
N ALA A 488 25.46 -16.21 -14.03
CA ALA A 488 25.05 -17.38 -14.79
C ALA A 488 23.82 -17.09 -15.66
N PHE A 489 22.77 -16.47 -15.12
CA PHE A 489 21.59 -16.04 -15.89
C PHE A 489 21.97 -15.08 -17.03
N GLY A 490 22.80 -14.07 -16.75
CA GLY A 490 23.28 -13.14 -17.78
C GLY A 490 24.08 -13.83 -18.89
N PHE A 491 24.92 -14.81 -18.55
CA PHE A 491 25.66 -15.62 -19.52
C PHE A 491 24.73 -16.50 -20.37
N LEU A 492 23.76 -17.15 -19.73
CA LEU A 492 22.73 -17.95 -20.42
C LEU A 492 21.94 -17.09 -21.40
N TYR A 493 21.55 -15.88 -20.99
CA TYR A 493 20.88 -14.91 -21.85
C TYR A 493 21.74 -14.53 -23.07
N LEU A 494 23.00 -14.14 -22.86
CA LEU A 494 23.91 -13.81 -23.97
C LEU A 494 24.06 -14.98 -24.97
N ARG A 495 24.07 -16.21 -24.46
CA ARG A 495 24.36 -17.40 -25.26
C ARG A 495 23.14 -17.99 -25.97
N PHE A 496 21.99 -18.00 -25.32
CA PHE A 496 20.79 -18.76 -25.72
C PHE A 496 19.52 -17.90 -25.83
N GLY A 497 19.56 -16.65 -25.36
CA GLY A 497 18.36 -15.83 -25.16
C GLY A 497 17.62 -16.20 -23.88
N LEU A 498 16.36 -15.78 -23.77
CA LEU A 498 15.60 -15.82 -22.51
C LEU A 498 15.14 -17.22 -22.06
N LEU A 499 14.98 -18.19 -22.97
CA LEU A 499 14.31 -19.46 -22.66
C LEU A 499 14.97 -20.24 -21.51
N VAL A 500 16.30 -20.38 -21.53
CA VAL A 500 17.02 -21.19 -20.53
C VAL A 500 16.91 -20.56 -19.15
N GLY A 501 17.08 -19.23 -19.06
CA GLY A 501 16.97 -18.48 -17.81
C GLY A 501 15.57 -18.55 -17.23
N ILE A 502 14.53 -18.33 -18.05
CA ILE A 502 13.13 -18.40 -17.60
C ILE A 502 12.78 -19.79 -17.05
N VAL A 503 13.15 -20.86 -17.76
CA VAL A 503 12.86 -22.24 -17.31
C VAL A 503 13.61 -22.57 -16.03
N MET A 504 14.88 -22.16 -15.93
CA MET A 504 15.69 -22.36 -14.73
C MET A 504 15.09 -21.62 -13.52
N HIS A 505 14.78 -20.33 -13.66
CA HIS A 505 14.23 -19.49 -12.61
C HIS A 505 12.86 -20.01 -12.15
N TYR A 506 11.95 -20.25 -13.10
CA TYR A 506 10.64 -20.86 -12.82
C TYR A 506 10.76 -22.18 -12.03
N ALA A 507 11.69 -23.06 -12.42
CA ALA A 507 11.85 -24.35 -11.75
C ALA A 507 12.43 -24.23 -10.34
N VAL A 508 13.37 -23.31 -10.11
CA VAL A 508 13.93 -23.04 -8.77
C VAL A 508 12.84 -22.52 -7.83
N ASP A 509 12.06 -21.53 -8.28
CA ASP A 509 11.02 -20.92 -7.46
C ASP A 509 9.92 -21.93 -7.12
N VAL A 510 9.48 -22.73 -8.10
CA VAL A 510 8.48 -23.77 -7.85
C VAL A 510 8.99 -24.76 -6.78
N ALA A 511 10.28 -25.12 -6.81
CA ALA A 511 10.86 -26.03 -5.83
C ALA A 511 10.82 -25.45 -4.40
N PHE A 512 11.22 -24.19 -4.21
CA PHE A 512 11.21 -23.55 -2.88
C PHE A 512 9.78 -23.26 -2.37
N ILE A 513 8.94 -22.64 -3.20
CA ILE A 513 7.61 -22.16 -2.76
C ILE A 513 6.65 -23.33 -2.49
N SER A 514 6.80 -24.45 -3.20
CA SER A 514 5.92 -25.62 -3.02
C SER A 514 6.33 -26.53 -1.85
N LEU A 515 7.45 -26.25 -1.17
CA LEU A 515 8.00 -27.14 -0.14
C LEU A 515 6.98 -27.54 0.93
N PRO A 516 6.16 -26.64 1.52
CA PRO A 516 5.17 -27.03 2.53
C PRO A 516 4.23 -28.16 2.08
N LEU A 517 3.93 -28.23 0.77
CA LEU A 517 3.07 -29.27 0.20
C LEU A 517 3.75 -30.64 0.14
N PHE A 518 5.08 -30.67 0.06
CA PHE A 518 5.86 -31.90 0.04
C PHE A 518 6.21 -32.41 1.45
N VAL A 519 6.07 -31.53 2.45
CA VAL A 519 6.31 -31.81 3.85
C VAL A 519 5.05 -32.36 4.53
N ALA A 520 3.91 -31.73 4.30
CA ALA A 520 2.68 -32.06 5.02
C ALA A 520 2.25 -33.51 4.78
N ASP A 521 1.89 -34.23 5.85
CA ASP A 521 1.36 -35.59 5.78
C ASP A 521 -0.14 -35.58 6.08
N VAL A 522 -0.91 -35.09 5.11
CA VAL A 522 -2.35 -34.86 5.26
C VAL A 522 -3.18 -35.50 4.14
N PRO A 523 -4.45 -35.85 4.40
CA PRO A 523 -5.34 -36.36 3.36
C PRO A 523 -5.42 -35.42 2.14
N GLY A 524 -5.37 -35.99 0.93
CA GLY A 524 -5.48 -35.25 -0.33
C GLY A 524 -4.18 -34.58 -0.83
N ILE A 525 -3.09 -34.60 -0.05
CA ILE A 525 -1.84 -33.90 -0.40
C ILE A 525 -1.22 -34.36 -1.73
N TRP A 526 -1.39 -35.63 -2.10
CA TRP A 526 -0.85 -36.20 -3.34
C TRP A 526 -1.41 -35.54 -4.61
N VAL A 527 -2.66 -35.06 -4.58
CA VAL A 527 -3.25 -34.32 -5.71
C VAL A 527 -2.51 -33.01 -5.91
N ASN A 528 -2.23 -32.28 -4.82
CA ASN A 528 -1.47 -31.04 -4.87
C ASN A 528 -0.04 -31.26 -5.41
N ARG A 529 0.68 -32.26 -4.86
CA ARG A 529 2.03 -32.63 -5.33
C ARG A 529 2.05 -33.00 -6.82
N MET A 530 1.05 -33.76 -7.29
CA MET A 530 0.91 -34.12 -8.69
C MET A 530 0.73 -32.88 -9.58
N PHE A 531 -0.15 -31.94 -9.23
CA PHE A 531 -0.38 -30.72 -10.01
C PHE A 531 0.86 -29.82 -10.06
N VAL A 532 1.59 -29.69 -8.95
CA VAL A 532 2.88 -28.97 -8.93
C VAL A 532 3.84 -29.56 -9.96
N ILE A 533 4.04 -30.89 -9.95
CA ILE A 533 4.94 -31.57 -10.91
C ILE A 533 4.42 -31.44 -12.34
N LEU A 534 3.12 -31.63 -12.57
CA LEU A 534 2.50 -31.52 -13.89
C LEU A 534 2.75 -30.14 -14.52
N LEU A 535 2.55 -29.08 -13.74
CA LEU A 535 2.65 -27.69 -14.19
C LEU A 535 4.10 -27.19 -14.25
N LEU A 536 4.98 -27.69 -13.38
CA LEU A 536 6.43 -27.51 -13.50
C LEU A 536 6.93 -27.97 -14.87
N LEU A 537 6.40 -29.07 -15.39
CA LEU A 537 6.83 -29.69 -16.66
C LEU A 537 6.17 -29.09 -17.91
N VAL A 538 5.32 -28.06 -17.80
CA VAL A 538 4.65 -27.40 -18.95
C VAL A 538 5.60 -27.03 -20.10
N PRO A 539 6.79 -26.43 -19.85
CA PRO A 539 7.74 -26.13 -20.93
C PRO A 539 8.14 -27.37 -21.75
N LEU A 540 8.22 -28.54 -21.11
CA LEU A 540 8.54 -29.81 -21.78
C LEU A 540 7.31 -30.39 -22.50
N TRP A 541 6.12 -30.32 -21.88
CA TRP A 541 4.87 -30.78 -22.50
C TRP A 541 4.57 -30.09 -23.81
N VAL A 542 4.80 -28.78 -23.89
CA VAL A 542 4.61 -27.99 -25.12
C VAL A 542 5.49 -28.55 -26.26
N ILE A 543 6.73 -28.95 -25.96
CA ILE A 543 7.67 -29.53 -26.93
C ILE A 543 7.23 -30.94 -27.33
N ILE A 544 6.91 -31.80 -26.37
CA ILE A 544 6.48 -33.19 -26.62
C ILE A 544 5.20 -33.20 -27.47
N TYR A 545 4.18 -32.43 -27.08
CA TYR A 545 2.91 -32.35 -27.81
C TYR A 545 3.13 -31.97 -29.28
N ARG A 546 3.95 -30.95 -29.53
CA ARG A 546 4.26 -30.47 -30.89
C ARG A 546 5.10 -31.47 -31.67
N ARG A 547 6.05 -32.14 -31.03
CA ARG A 547 6.87 -33.20 -31.64
C ARG A 547 6.03 -34.41 -32.06
N VAL A 548 5.06 -34.80 -31.23
CA VAL A 548 4.11 -35.87 -31.53
C VAL A 548 3.22 -35.45 -32.70
N LYS A 549 2.63 -34.25 -32.64
CA LYS A 549 1.76 -33.72 -33.71
C LYS A 549 2.48 -33.58 -35.06
N ALA A 550 3.75 -33.19 -35.06
CA ALA A 550 4.52 -33.00 -36.29
C ALA A 550 5.10 -34.31 -36.86
N GLY A 551 5.12 -35.41 -36.09
CA GLY A 551 5.68 -36.71 -36.49
C GLY A 551 7.21 -36.75 -36.67
N ARG A 552 7.88 -35.61 -36.88
CA ARG A 552 9.33 -35.48 -37.10
C ARG A 552 9.95 -34.35 -36.27
N TRP A 553 11.27 -34.44 -36.06
CA TRP A 553 12.06 -33.32 -35.52
C TRP A 553 12.24 -32.23 -36.60
N VAL A 554 12.20 -30.97 -36.17
CA VAL A 554 12.60 -29.85 -37.03
C VAL A 554 14.12 -29.79 -37.04
N ASN A 555 14.71 -30.15 -38.18
CA ASN A 555 16.17 -30.26 -38.32
C ASN A 555 16.85 -28.95 -38.75
N GLN A 556 16.12 -28.04 -39.40
CA GLN A 556 16.62 -26.74 -39.87
C GLN A 556 15.70 -25.61 -39.42
N LEU A 557 16.29 -24.64 -38.73
CA LEU A 557 15.62 -23.44 -38.22
C LEU A 557 15.83 -22.30 -39.22
N GLU A 558 15.00 -22.21 -40.26
CA GLU A 558 15.07 -21.16 -41.28
C GLU A 558 14.09 -20.01 -40.93
N ASN A 559 14.49 -18.74 -41.13
CA ASN A 559 13.63 -17.56 -40.92
C ASN A 559 13.07 -17.33 -39.50
N VAL A 560 13.67 -17.94 -38.47
CA VAL A 560 13.23 -17.82 -37.06
C VAL A 560 14.17 -16.98 -36.18
N TYR A 561 15.37 -16.66 -36.67
CA TYR A 561 16.32 -15.78 -35.99
C TYR A 561 15.94 -14.30 -36.09
N ASN A 562 16.43 -13.49 -35.16
CA ASN A 562 16.16 -12.05 -35.08
C ASN A 562 16.58 -11.31 -36.35
N GLN A 563 17.69 -11.70 -36.98
CA GLN A 563 18.17 -11.09 -38.22
C GLN A 563 17.21 -11.20 -39.42
N HIS A 564 16.32 -12.21 -39.41
CA HIS A 564 15.36 -12.42 -40.49
C HIS A 564 14.05 -11.64 -40.28
N TRP A 565 13.92 -10.91 -39.18
CA TRP A 565 12.78 -10.02 -38.98
C TRP A 565 13.10 -8.62 -39.49
N LEU A 566 12.26 -8.13 -40.40
CA LEU A 566 12.35 -6.78 -40.93
C LEU A 566 11.30 -5.89 -40.24
N PRO A 567 11.65 -4.64 -39.90
CA PRO A 567 10.65 -3.65 -39.49
C PRO A 567 9.56 -3.54 -40.55
N PRO A 568 8.27 -3.39 -40.15
CA PRO A 568 7.21 -3.08 -41.08
C PRO A 568 7.60 -1.88 -41.94
N ALA A 569 7.31 -1.95 -43.25
CA ALA A 569 7.49 -0.82 -44.15
C ALA A 569 6.80 0.42 -43.59
N GLU A 570 7.31 1.60 -43.94
CA GLU A 570 6.55 2.81 -43.64
C GLU A 570 5.15 2.64 -44.24
N PRO A 571 4.07 2.80 -43.46
CA PRO A 571 2.75 2.88 -44.07
C PRO A 571 2.90 3.98 -45.10
N VAL A 572 2.61 3.63 -46.36
CA VAL A 572 2.43 4.64 -47.40
C VAL A 572 1.49 5.65 -46.76
N ASP A 573 1.86 6.92 -46.82
CA ASP A 573 0.97 8.02 -46.50
C ASP A 573 -0.12 7.99 -47.60
N ASN A 574 -0.95 6.94 -47.59
CA ASN A 574 -2.33 7.07 -47.99
C ASN A 574 -2.75 8.18 -47.07
N ASN A 575 -2.77 9.40 -47.61
CA ASN A 575 -3.39 10.53 -46.97
C ASN A 575 -4.58 9.94 -46.24
N ILE A 576 -4.45 9.78 -44.92
CA ILE A 576 -5.58 10.05 -44.09
C ILE A 576 -5.73 11.51 -44.45
N GLN A 577 -6.56 11.78 -45.46
CA GLN A 577 -7.26 13.03 -45.50
C GLN A 577 -7.76 13.09 -44.07
N ASP A 578 -7.05 13.84 -43.22
CA ASP A 578 -7.65 14.38 -42.02
C ASP A 578 -8.87 15.04 -42.62
N ASP A 579 -10.02 14.34 -42.55
CA ASP A 579 -11.27 14.76 -43.16
C ASP A 579 -11.32 16.24 -42.86
N VAL A 580 -11.25 17.10 -43.89
CA VAL A 580 -11.20 18.54 -43.69
C VAL A 580 -12.46 18.83 -42.88
N ILE A 581 -12.28 19.04 -41.58
CA ILE A 581 -13.40 19.16 -40.65
C ILE A 581 -14.04 20.48 -41.07
N GLU A 582 -15.22 20.39 -41.70
CA GLU A 582 -15.89 21.59 -42.16
C GLU A 582 -16.09 22.56 -40.97
N PRO A 583 -15.89 23.86 -41.19
CA PRO A 583 -16.09 24.86 -40.16
C PRO A 583 -17.53 24.79 -39.66
N VAL A 584 -17.72 24.29 -38.43
CA VAL A 584 -19.02 24.28 -37.77
C VAL A 584 -19.33 25.71 -37.34
N LYS A 585 -20.43 26.28 -37.83
CA LYS A 585 -20.92 27.57 -37.34
C LYS A 585 -21.33 27.44 -35.87
N GLN A 586 -20.84 28.36 -35.05
CA GLN A 586 -21.19 28.43 -33.64
C GLN A 586 -22.56 29.11 -33.47
N ASP A 587 -23.63 28.37 -33.77
CA ASP A 587 -25.02 28.83 -33.62
C ASP A 587 -25.58 28.43 -32.24
N SER A 588 -24.93 28.87 -31.15
CA SER A 588 -25.43 28.62 -29.78
C SER A 588 -25.61 29.92 -29.01
N ILE A 589 -26.73 30.03 -28.29
CA ILE A 589 -27.00 31.14 -27.36
C ILE A 589 -25.96 31.22 -26.24
N LEU A 590 -25.32 30.09 -25.88
CA LEU A 590 -24.24 30.04 -24.89
C LEU A 590 -22.93 30.63 -25.42
N ALA A 591 -22.80 30.88 -26.72
CA ALA A 591 -21.63 31.54 -27.28
C ALA A 591 -21.68 33.08 -27.13
N VAL A 592 -22.83 33.63 -26.75
CA VAL A 592 -23.08 35.07 -26.58
C VAL A 592 -22.56 35.55 -25.24
N ASP A 593 -21.63 36.52 -25.25
CA ASP A 593 -20.96 37.03 -24.05
C ASP A 593 -21.93 37.53 -22.97
N LYS A 594 -23.00 38.24 -23.36
CA LYS A 594 -24.01 38.75 -22.41
C LYS A 594 -24.72 37.62 -21.66
N VAL A 595 -24.98 36.49 -22.33
CA VAL A 595 -25.64 35.32 -21.75
C VAL A 595 -24.69 34.61 -20.78
N LEU A 596 -23.43 34.40 -21.19
CA LEU A 596 -22.40 33.83 -20.31
C LEU A 596 -22.11 34.71 -19.10
N MET A 597 -22.08 36.03 -19.27
CA MET A 597 -21.94 36.99 -18.18
C MET A 597 -23.12 36.90 -17.20
N GLY A 598 -24.34 36.71 -17.70
CA GLY A 598 -25.51 36.43 -16.87
C GLY A 598 -25.35 35.14 -16.05
N PHE A 599 -24.93 34.03 -16.67
CA PHE A 599 -24.63 32.78 -15.96
C PHE A 599 -23.50 32.92 -14.95
N ALA A 600 -22.45 33.66 -15.27
CA ALA A 600 -21.33 33.93 -14.37
C ALA A 600 -21.76 34.76 -13.16
N ALA A 601 -22.59 35.79 -13.37
CA ALA A 601 -23.15 36.60 -12.29
C ALA A 601 -24.03 35.75 -11.36
N THR A 602 -24.92 34.92 -11.93
CA THR A 602 -25.71 33.95 -11.14
C THR A 602 -24.82 32.97 -10.40
N GLY A 603 -23.79 32.43 -11.06
CA GLY A 603 -22.84 31.50 -10.45
C GLY A 603 -22.08 32.12 -9.28
N LEU A 604 -21.60 33.36 -9.42
CA LEU A 604 -20.94 34.09 -8.35
C LEU A 604 -21.88 34.35 -7.16
N VAL A 605 -23.12 34.77 -7.43
CA VAL A 605 -24.14 34.98 -6.38
C VAL A 605 -24.43 33.67 -5.64
N LEU A 606 -24.60 32.56 -6.38
CA LEU A 606 -24.81 31.24 -5.79
C LEU A 606 -23.61 30.81 -4.94
N TRP A 607 -22.39 31.00 -5.44
CA TRP A 607 -21.19 30.65 -4.70
C TRP A 607 -21.07 31.47 -3.40
N ILE A 608 -21.26 32.80 -3.44
CA ILE A 608 -21.23 33.66 -2.25
C ILE A 608 -22.35 33.29 -1.26
N SER A 609 -23.55 32.97 -1.75
CA SER A 609 -24.72 32.75 -0.89
C SER A 609 -24.76 31.35 -0.27
N LEU A 610 -24.16 30.36 -0.92
CA LEU A 610 -24.28 28.94 -0.54
C LEU A 610 -22.99 28.34 0.03
N THR A 611 -21.84 29.01 -0.12
CA THR A 611 -20.57 28.55 0.43
C THR A 611 -20.44 29.00 1.89
N PRO A 612 -20.14 28.09 2.84
CA PRO A 612 -19.92 28.47 4.23
C PRO A 612 -18.54 29.11 4.41
N PHE A 613 -18.51 30.37 4.86
CA PHE A 613 -17.28 31.13 5.14
C PHE A 613 -16.93 31.18 6.64
N GLN A 614 -17.51 30.29 7.46
CA GLN A 614 -17.21 30.17 8.88
C GLN A 614 -17.00 28.71 9.24
N ALA A 615 -15.86 28.41 9.85
CA ALA A 615 -15.58 27.09 10.38
C ALA A 615 -16.29 26.87 11.71
N ASN A 616 -16.49 25.59 12.07
CA ASN A 616 -17.07 25.19 13.36
C ASN A 616 -16.01 24.96 14.45
N VAL A 617 -14.75 25.32 14.18
CA VAL A 617 -13.61 25.12 15.08
C VAL A 617 -12.83 26.42 15.23
N PRO A 618 -12.12 26.63 16.36
CA PRO A 618 -11.33 27.84 16.57
C PRO A 618 -10.15 27.91 15.59
N ALA A 619 -9.78 29.14 15.23
CA ALA A 619 -8.59 29.42 14.42
C ALA A 619 -7.32 29.32 15.29
N MET A 620 -6.20 28.94 14.69
CA MET A 620 -4.90 28.87 15.38
C MET A 620 -4.31 30.28 15.55
N GLU A 621 -4.05 30.69 16.79
CA GLU A 621 -3.47 32.00 17.10
C GLU A 621 -1.94 31.95 17.26
N ILE A 622 -1.39 30.80 17.63
CA ILE A 622 0.04 30.61 17.89
C ILE A 622 0.78 30.01 16.69
N SER A 623 2.06 30.38 16.54
CA SER A 623 2.95 29.78 15.56
C SER A 623 3.55 28.46 16.06
N ARG A 624 4.22 27.74 15.16
CA ARG A 624 5.01 26.56 15.50
C ARG A 624 6.10 26.87 16.54
N ALA A 625 6.80 27.99 16.36
CA ALA A 625 7.89 28.38 17.25
C ALA A 625 7.36 28.66 18.67
N ASP A 626 6.20 29.33 18.76
CA ASP A 626 5.54 29.56 20.04
C ASP A 626 5.16 28.23 20.71
N ALA A 627 4.60 27.28 19.95
CA ALA A 627 4.27 25.95 20.47
C ALA A 627 5.50 25.18 20.95
N GLU A 628 6.62 25.23 20.21
CA GLU A 628 7.88 24.59 20.62
C GLU A 628 8.48 25.23 21.89
N GLU A 629 8.38 26.55 22.03
CA GLU A 629 8.80 27.28 23.23
C GLU A 629 7.92 26.95 24.44
N ILE A 630 6.59 26.92 24.26
CA ILE A 630 5.64 26.51 25.30
C ILE A 630 5.94 25.08 25.74
N ALA A 631 6.15 24.14 24.81
CA ALA A 631 6.53 22.78 25.14
C ALA A 631 7.86 22.71 25.91
N ALA A 632 8.87 23.47 25.49
CA ALA A 632 10.16 23.54 26.19
C ALA A 632 10.00 24.04 27.63
N LYS A 633 9.17 25.06 27.85
CA LYS A 633 8.86 25.57 29.20
C LYS A 633 8.14 24.51 30.04
N THR A 634 7.10 23.88 29.49
CA THR A 634 6.34 22.83 30.17
C THR A 634 7.24 21.67 30.58
N PHE A 635 8.15 21.23 29.71
CA PHE A 635 9.09 20.15 30.02
C PHE A 635 10.17 20.57 31.03
N ALA A 636 10.65 21.82 30.98
CA ALA A 636 11.58 22.35 31.97
C ALA A 636 10.97 22.39 33.39
N GLU A 637 9.67 22.69 33.51
CA GLU A 637 8.93 22.62 34.77
C GLU A 637 8.84 21.19 35.33
N LEU A 638 8.92 20.17 34.45
CA LEU A 638 9.01 18.75 34.79
C LEU A 638 10.46 18.27 34.98
N GLY A 639 11.45 19.17 34.96
CA GLY A 639 12.87 18.85 35.15
C GLY A 639 13.56 18.31 33.89
N VAL A 640 12.92 18.36 32.73
CA VAL A 640 13.48 17.89 31.46
C VAL A 640 14.14 19.08 30.76
N ILE A 641 15.48 19.08 30.75
CA ILE A 641 16.27 20.06 30.00
C ILE A 641 16.86 19.34 28.80
N PRO A 642 16.32 19.52 27.57
CA PRO A 642 16.82 18.84 26.39
C PRO A 642 18.28 19.24 26.11
N ASP A 643 19.18 18.27 26.10
CA ASP A 643 20.53 18.43 25.57
C ASP A 643 20.54 18.27 24.04
N SER A 644 21.74 18.22 23.45
CA SER A 644 21.90 18.04 21.99
C SER A 644 21.42 16.67 21.46
N GLY A 645 21.12 15.70 22.33
CA GLY A 645 20.63 14.37 21.94
C GLY A 645 19.14 14.34 21.61
N TRP A 646 18.36 15.31 22.07
CA TRP A 646 16.92 15.39 21.82
C TRP A 646 16.61 16.14 20.53
N THR A 647 15.79 15.52 19.68
CA THR A 647 15.22 16.14 18.49
C THR A 647 13.79 16.58 18.78
N VAL A 648 13.53 17.89 18.68
CA VAL A 648 12.20 18.47 18.78
C VAL A 648 11.46 18.32 17.46
N MET A 649 10.24 17.83 17.51
CA MET A 649 9.36 17.68 16.36
C MET A 649 7.98 18.24 16.69
N SER A 650 7.36 18.92 15.73
CA SER A 650 6.05 19.52 15.89
C SER A 650 5.17 19.22 14.68
N ARG A 651 3.87 19.02 14.92
CA ARG A 651 2.84 18.96 13.86
C ARG A 651 1.54 19.58 14.33
N VAL A 652 0.67 19.94 13.39
CA VAL A 652 -0.72 20.29 13.70
C VAL A 652 -1.57 19.03 13.80
N LEU A 653 -2.37 18.95 14.85
CA LEU A 653 -3.49 18.04 14.98
C LEU A 653 -4.73 18.76 14.48
N SER A 654 -5.32 18.20 13.43
CA SER A 654 -6.52 18.74 12.82
C SER A 654 -7.16 17.65 11.97
N GLY A 655 -8.49 17.65 11.91
CA GLY A 655 -9.22 16.76 11.03
C GLY A 655 -10.49 16.27 11.69
N LYS A 656 -11.47 15.90 10.87
CA LYS A 656 -12.73 15.35 11.37
C LYS A 656 -12.48 13.96 11.91
N SER A 657 -12.53 13.80 13.21
CA SER A 657 -12.43 12.50 13.86
C SER A 657 -13.76 11.74 13.76
N GLN A 658 -13.77 10.50 14.25
CA GLN A 658 -14.98 9.69 14.25
C GLN A 658 -15.98 10.20 15.30
N ASP A 659 -15.48 10.53 16.48
CA ASP A 659 -16.18 11.16 17.59
C ASP A 659 -16.75 12.53 17.23
N ASP A 660 -16.03 13.37 16.47
CA ASP A 660 -16.58 14.64 15.96
C ASP A 660 -17.85 14.42 15.15
N ARG A 661 -17.83 13.43 14.26
CA ARG A 661 -18.97 13.11 13.40
C ARG A 661 -20.09 12.45 14.18
N PHE A 662 -19.76 11.58 15.14
CA PHE A 662 -20.73 10.96 16.03
C PHE A 662 -21.51 12.04 16.78
N ILE A 663 -20.83 12.89 17.56
CA ILE A 663 -21.46 13.97 18.32
C ILE A 663 -22.26 14.91 17.41
N TRP A 664 -21.70 15.28 16.25
CA TRP A 664 -22.41 16.14 15.30
C TRP A 664 -23.72 15.54 14.78
N GLN A 665 -23.75 14.21 14.56
CA GLN A 665 -24.91 13.52 14.01
C GLN A 665 -25.94 13.12 15.07
N THR A 666 -25.51 12.77 16.29
CA THR A 666 -26.40 12.28 17.35
C THR A 666 -26.82 13.37 18.33
N ALA A 667 -25.90 14.27 18.72
CA ALA A 667 -26.15 15.33 19.71
C ALA A 667 -26.26 16.74 19.10
N GLY A 668 -25.85 16.90 17.83
CA GLY A 668 -26.02 18.13 17.06
C GLY A 668 -24.93 19.20 17.27
N PRO A 669 -24.97 20.30 16.49
CA PRO A 669 -23.93 21.34 16.49
C PRO A 669 -23.74 22.09 17.81
N ASP A 670 -24.79 22.24 18.61
CA ASP A 670 -24.73 22.96 19.89
C ASP A 670 -23.96 22.19 20.95
N ILE A 671 -24.16 20.87 21.02
CA ILE A 671 -23.41 20.00 21.93
C ILE A 671 -21.97 19.86 21.43
N PHE A 672 -21.75 19.69 20.13
CA PHE A 672 -20.42 19.71 19.52
C PHE A 672 -19.62 20.95 19.95
N SER A 673 -20.22 22.14 19.86
CA SER A 673 -19.58 23.40 20.22
C SER A 673 -19.24 23.51 21.72
N LYS A 674 -19.90 22.74 22.59
CA LYS A 674 -19.58 22.68 24.02
C LYS A 674 -18.47 21.67 24.34
N LEU A 675 -18.31 20.62 23.51
CA LEU A 675 -17.36 19.55 23.75
C LEU A 675 -16.00 19.79 23.07
N ILE A 676 -15.96 20.56 21.98
CA ILE A 676 -14.72 20.92 21.27
C ILE A 676 -13.77 21.71 22.20
N GLY A 677 -12.51 21.26 22.28
CA GLY A 677 -11.51 21.81 23.22
C GLY A 677 -11.60 21.26 24.65
N ASN A 678 -12.52 20.33 24.92
CA ASN A 678 -12.66 19.68 26.24
C ASN A 678 -12.63 18.14 26.12
N TYR A 679 -13.64 17.55 25.48
CA TYR A 679 -13.74 16.10 25.23
C TYR A 679 -13.50 15.73 23.78
N LEU A 680 -13.74 16.66 22.85
CA LEU A 680 -13.36 16.54 21.44
C LEU A 680 -12.08 17.36 21.21
N GLU A 681 -11.15 16.80 20.43
CA GLU A 681 -9.89 17.47 20.12
C GLU A 681 -10.14 18.69 19.20
N GLU A 682 -9.85 19.88 19.73
CA GLU A 682 -9.77 21.07 18.88
C GLU A 682 -8.47 21.09 18.06
N PRO A 683 -8.39 21.86 16.96
CA PRO A 683 -7.14 22.08 16.26
C PRO A 683 -6.03 22.57 17.20
N ALA A 684 -4.94 21.81 17.28
CA ALA A 684 -3.89 21.97 18.28
C ALA A 684 -2.50 21.72 17.68
N TRP A 685 -1.46 22.21 18.34
CA TRP A 685 -0.09 21.78 18.08
C TRP A 685 0.25 20.56 18.93
N PHE A 686 0.91 19.59 18.31
CA PHE A 686 1.49 18.44 18.98
C PHE A 686 3.00 18.49 18.84
N VAL A 687 3.70 18.69 19.96
CA VAL A 687 5.15 18.75 20.06
C VAL A 687 5.66 17.51 20.80
N ARG A 688 6.73 16.90 20.29
CA ARG A 688 7.35 15.72 20.91
C ARG A 688 8.87 15.76 20.82
N TYR A 689 9.54 15.22 21.83
CA TYR A 689 11.00 15.15 21.93
C TYR A 689 11.41 13.68 21.85
N ARG A 690 12.34 13.36 20.94
CA ARG A 690 12.83 11.98 20.73
C ARG A 690 14.34 11.95 20.54
N MET A 691 14.94 10.80 20.83
CA MET A 691 16.36 10.54 20.56
C MET A 691 16.54 9.60 19.36
N PHE A 692 17.50 9.90 18.50
CA PHE A 692 17.93 9.04 17.38
C PHE A 692 19.36 8.50 17.55
N GLU A 693 20.07 8.97 18.57
CA GLU A 693 21.43 8.57 18.91
C GLU A 693 21.46 7.86 20.28
N GLY A 694 22.57 7.23 20.64
CA GLY A 694 22.71 6.48 21.90
C GLY A 694 22.21 5.04 21.81
N ASP A 695 21.92 4.42 22.95
CA ASP A 695 21.41 3.04 23.01
C ASP A 695 20.02 2.91 22.36
N VAL A 696 19.83 1.87 21.54
CA VAL A 696 18.64 1.71 20.70
C VAL A 696 17.38 1.46 21.52
N ALA A 697 17.49 0.72 22.62
CA ALA A 697 16.38 0.47 23.52
C ALA A 697 16.00 1.74 24.28
N ALA A 698 16.99 2.50 24.77
CA ALA A 698 16.78 3.78 25.45
C ALA A 698 16.09 4.84 24.56
N ARG A 699 16.34 4.83 23.24
CA ARG A 699 15.65 5.70 22.25
C ARG A 699 14.12 5.49 22.17
N ALA A 700 13.55 4.53 22.90
CA ALA A 700 12.10 4.39 23.05
C ALA A 700 11.48 5.51 23.91
N GLU A 701 12.30 6.19 24.72
CA GLU A 701 11.85 7.30 25.55
C GLU A 701 11.38 8.50 24.71
N GLU A 702 10.24 9.07 25.09
CA GLU A 702 9.62 10.17 24.38
C GLU A 702 8.82 11.07 25.33
N TYR A 703 9.02 12.38 25.21
CA TYR A 703 8.17 13.40 25.85
C TYR A 703 7.24 14.02 24.83
N MET A 704 5.99 14.27 25.20
CA MET A 704 4.92 14.70 24.32
C MET A 704 4.07 15.77 24.98
N CYS A 705 3.69 16.81 24.23
CA CYS A 705 2.91 17.93 24.71
C CYS A 705 1.90 18.38 23.63
N TRP A 706 0.64 18.53 24.04
CA TRP A 706 -0.43 19.06 23.20
C TRP A 706 -0.78 20.46 23.67
N ILE A 707 -0.84 21.39 22.71
CA ILE A 707 -1.00 22.82 22.95
C ILE A 707 -2.15 23.32 22.10
N ASN A 708 -3.16 23.91 22.73
CA ASN A 708 -4.36 24.36 22.02
C ASN A 708 -4.11 25.59 21.13
N SER A 709 -5.16 26.02 20.44
CA SER A 709 -5.17 27.17 19.53
C SER A 709 -4.66 28.48 20.14
N LYS A 710 -4.75 28.64 21.48
CA LYS A 710 -4.40 29.85 22.24
C LYS A 710 -3.04 29.78 22.97
N GLY A 711 -2.34 28.65 22.92
CA GLY A 711 -1.06 28.48 23.60
C GLY A 711 -1.12 27.88 25.00
N GLU A 712 -2.22 27.22 25.36
CA GLU A 712 -2.33 26.50 26.63
C GLU A 712 -1.98 25.01 26.43
N SER A 713 -1.05 24.50 27.24
CA SER A 713 -0.75 23.07 27.29
C SER A 713 -1.85 22.34 28.05
N TYR A 714 -2.59 21.45 27.37
CA TYR A 714 -3.74 20.75 27.96
C TYR A 714 -3.50 19.25 28.20
N ARG A 715 -2.46 18.68 27.58
CA ARG A 715 -2.04 17.29 27.79
C ARG A 715 -0.52 17.16 27.68
N ILE A 716 0.05 16.36 28.58
CA ILE A 716 1.46 16.00 28.59
C ILE A 716 1.54 14.48 28.74
N ALA A 717 2.43 13.86 27.98
CA ALA A 717 2.69 12.43 28.10
C ALA A 717 4.20 12.15 28.09
N HIS A 718 4.60 11.13 28.85
CA HIS A 718 5.97 10.63 28.93
C HIS A 718 5.94 9.12 28.75
N ARG A 719 6.55 8.67 27.64
CA ARG A 719 6.73 7.25 27.34
C ARG A 719 8.11 6.82 27.80
N LEU A 720 8.18 5.78 28.61
CA LEU A 720 9.42 5.13 29.05
C LEU A 720 9.70 3.84 28.25
N PRO A 721 10.98 3.48 28.04
CA PRO A 721 11.34 2.15 27.55
C PRO A 721 10.81 1.04 28.45
N GLU A 722 10.43 -0.12 27.88
CA GLU A 722 9.87 -1.26 28.64
C GLU A 722 10.71 -1.68 29.85
N ASP A 723 12.04 -1.70 29.70
CA ASP A 723 12.96 -2.20 30.73
C ASP A 723 13.33 -1.15 31.81
N ARG A 724 12.91 0.11 31.63
CA ARG A 724 13.22 1.18 32.60
C ARG A 724 12.63 0.86 33.98
N ALA A 725 13.47 0.94 35.01
CA ALA A 725 13.03 0.75 36.39
C ALA A 725 12.00 1.80 36.81
N GLY A 726 11.07 1.38 37.66
CA GLY A 726 10.01 2.22 38.23
C GLY A 726 9.37 1.48 39.40
N ALA A 727 8.52 2.16 40.18
CA ALA A 727 7.87 1.52 41.30
C ALA A 727 6.92 0.39 40.85
N ALA A 728 6.67 -0.55 41.74
CA ALA A 728 5.59 -1.53 41.61
C ALA A 728 4.58 -1.27 42.74
N ILE A 729 3.68 -0.33 42.51
CA ILE A 729 2.67 0.11 43.48
C ILE A 729 1.40 -0.73 43.41
N SER A 730 0.65 -0.74 44.51
CA SER A 730 -0.64 -1.43 44.60
C SER A 730 -1.71 -0.73 43.76
N GLU A 731 -2.78 -1.46 43.41
CA GLU A 731 -3.90 -0.91 42.65
C GLU A 731 -4.55 0.29 43.36
N ASP A 732 -4.78 0.21 44.68
CA ASP A 732 -5.43 1.28 45.44
C ASP A 732 -4.59 2.57 45.50
N GLU A 733 -3.26 2.41 45.57
CA GLU A 733 -2.32 3.52 45.50
C GLU A 733 -2.31 4.14 44.10
N ALA A 734 -2.23 3.31 43.06
CA ALA A 734 -2.30 3.74 41.67
C ALA A 734 -3.63 4.47 41.36
N ARG A 735 -4.76 3.92 41.83
CA ARG A 735 -6.09 4.54 41.69
C ARG A 735 -6.14 5.90 42.38
N SER A 736 -5.56 6.01 43.56
CA SER A 736 -5.50 7.28 44.30
C SER A 736 -4.68 8.34 43.54
N ILE A 737 -3.57 7.96 42.92
CA ILE A 737 -2.77 8.85 42.06
C ILE A 737 -3.59 9.27 40.84
N ALA A 738 -4.24 8.31 40.16
CA ALA A 738 -5.04 8.59 38.96
C ALA A 738 -6.20 9.57 39.23
N LEU A 739 -6.95 9.36 40.31
CA LEU A 739 -8.02 10.27 40.74
C LEU A 739 -7.47 11.65 41.14
N GLY A 740 -6.30 11.69 41.79
CA GLY A 740 -5.59 12.94 42.09
C GLY A 740 -5.29 13.75 40.83
N VAL A 741 -4.79 13.10 39.77
CA VAL A 741 -4.53 13.74 38.47
C VAL A 741 -5.81 14.32 37.88
N LEU A 742 -6.91 13.56 37.87
CA LEU A 742 -8.19 14.02 37.32
C LEU A 742 -8.75 15.22 38.08
N LYS A 743 -8.61 15.22 39.41
CA LYS A 743 -9.00 16.34 40.25
C LYS A 743 -8.15 17.59 39.98
N ASP A 744 -6.84 17.45 39.94
CA ASP A 744 -5.91 18.58 39.82
C ASP A 744 -5.89 19.17 38.41
N LYS A 745 -5.97 18.33 37.37
CA LYS A 745 -5.89 18.78 35.97
C LYS A 745 -7.24 19.22 35.41
N TYR A 746 -8.33 18.59 35.80
CA TYR A 746 -9.65 18.86 35.21
C TYR A 746 -10.65 19.50 36.17
N ALA A 747 -10.29 19.71 37.44
CA ALA A 747 -11.18 20.26 38.47
C ALA A 747 -12.51 19.49 38.61
N LEU A 748 -12.50 18.20 38.31
CA LEU A 748 -13.67 17.33 38.38
C LEU A 748 -13.87 16.82 39.81
N ASN A 749 -15.14 16.63 40.20
CA ASN A 749 -15.46 15.90 41.42
C ASN A 749 -15.25 14.41 41.17
N THR A 750 -14.20 13.85 41.77
CA THR A 750 -13.84 12.43 41.61
C THR A 750 -14.91 11.48 42.15
N ASP A 751 -15.71 11.92 43.13
CA ASP A 751 -16.76 11.08 43.75
C ASP A 751 -17.96 10.86 42.82
N SER A 752 -18.09 11.66 41.76
CA SER A 752 -19.14 11.51 40.74
C SER A 752 -18.70 10.74 39.50
N LEU A 753 -17.43 10.34 39.43
CA LEU A 753 -16.91 9.54 38.33
C LEU A 753 -17.23 8.05 38.54
N VAL A 754 -17.58 7.35 37.47
CA VAL A 754 -17.79 5.90 37.51
C VAL A 754 -16.54 5.23 36.95
N GLU A 755 -15.86 4.39 37.73
CA GLU A 755 -14.71 3.62 37.25
C GLU A 755 -15.19 2.56 36.25
N LEU A 756 -14.59 2.54 35.06
CA LEU A 756 -14.93 1.63 33.98
C LEU A 756 -13.85 0.57 33.74
N GLU A 757 -12.57 0.93 33.85
CA GLU A 757 -11.47 -0.01 33.61
C GLU A 757 -10.35 0.21 34.63
N SER A 758 -9.76 -0.89 35.11
CA SER A 758 -8.51 -0.95 35.88
C SER A 758 -7.64 -2.04 35.29
N VAL A 759 -6.45 -1.68 34.79
CA VAL A 759 -5.58 -2.59 34.03
C VAL A 759 -4.15 -2.51 34.56
N SER A 760 -3.58 -3.63 34.96
CA SER A 760 -2.16 -3.74 35.30
C SER A 760 -1.33 -4.26 34.11
N SER A 761 -0.08 -3.81 34.02
CA SER A 761 0.90 -4.31 33.05
C SER A 761 2.29 -4.42 33.66
N LYS A 762 2.67 -5.65 33.99
CA LYS A 762 3.97 -6.04 34.55
C LYS A 762 5.03 -5.96 33.47
N LYS A 763 5.91 -4.99 33.65
CA LYS A 763 7.18 -4.87 32.93
C LYS A 763 8.28 -5.59 33.71
N PRO A 764 9.46 -5.83 33.10
CA PRO A 764 10.56 -6.48 33.81
C PRO A 764 10.89 -5.84 35.17
N ASN A 765 10.99 -4.51 35.19
CA ASN A 765 11.49 -3.76 36.36
C ASN A 765 10.47 -2.78 36.98
N ARG A 766 9.17 -2.87 36.63
CA ARG A 766 8.10 -2.00 37.16
C ARG A 766 6.70 -2.57 36.93
N LEU A 767 5.69 -1.94 37.53
CA LEU A 767 4.28 -2.24 37.26
C LEU A 767 3.58 -0.97 36.76
N ASP A 768 3.06 -1.01 35.53
CA ASP A 768 2.30 0.09 34.94
C ASP A 768 0.80 -0.13 35.18
N TRP A 769 0.04 0.96 35.32
CA TRP A 769 -1.41 0.92 35.55
C TRP A 769 -2.15 1.82 34.55
N GLU A 770 -3.32 1.39 34.10
CA GLU A 770 -4.23 2.21 33.30
C GLU A 770 -5.64 2.20 33.91
N PHE A 771 -6.23 3.38 34.06
CA PHE A 771 -7.59 3.55 34.56
C PHE A 771 -8.45 4.29 33.55
N LYS A 772 -9.72 3.90 33.43
CA LYS A 772 -10.74 4.67 32.71
C LYS A 772 -11.94 4.95 33.58
N TYR A 773 -12.47 6.16 33.43
CA TYR A 773 -13.64 6.62 34.16
C TYR A 773 -14.68 7.22 33.21
N GLN A 774 -15.96 7.10 33.55
CA GLN A 774 -17.06 7.81 32.92
C GLN A 774 -17.35 9.13 33.65
N ASP A 775 -17.50 10.21 32.90
CA ASP A 775 -18.03 11.48 33.39
C ASP A 775 -19.50 11.62 33.04
N THR A 776 -20.35 11.64 34.06
CA THR A 776 -21.82 11.77 33.93
C THR A 776 -22.32 13.18 34.26
N THR A 777 -21.41 14.11 34.56
CA THR A 777 -21.75 15.42 35.14
C THR A 777 -21.59 16.58 34.16
N THR A 778 -20.67 16.47 33.19
CA THR A 778 -20.36 17.58 32.28
C THR A 778 -21.46 17.81 31.24
N VAL A 779 -21.82 16.79 30.47
CA VAL A 779 -22.91 16.83 29.48
C VAL A 779 -23.56 15.45 29.45
N ASP A 780 -24.90 15.43 29.47
CA ASP A 780 -25.68 14.22 29.26
C ASP A 780 -25.82 13.96 27.75
N LEU A 781 -25.38 12.78 27.31
CA LEU A 781 -25.45 12.35 25.91
C LEU A 781 -26.52 11.27 25.78
N GLU A 782 -27.43 11.41 24.81
CA GLU A 782 -28.44 10.37 24.54
C GLU A 782 -27.82 9.05 24.08
N GLN A 783 -26.66 9.12 23.42
CA GLN A 783 -25.85 7.98 22.97
C GLN A 783 -24.37 8.28 23.17
N GLY A 784 -23.60 7.25 23.53
CA GLY A 784 -22.16 7.37 23.80
C GLY A 784 -21.85 7.89 25.20
N GLU A 785 -20.57 7.95 25.54
CA GLU A 785 -20.12 8.31 26.89
C GLU A 785 -18.94 9.27 26.86
N LEU A 786 -18.89 10.19 27.81
CA LEU A 786 -17.70 10.97 28.08
C LEU A 786 -16.76 10.14 28.97
N ARG A 787 -15.54 9.89 28.50
CA ARG A 787 -14.56 9.07 29.21
C ARG A 787 -13.27 9.83 29.51
N LEU A 788 -12.69 9.49 30.65
CA LEU A 788 -11.39 9.95 31.12
C LEU A 788 -10.47 8.74 31.15
N TRP A 789 -9.22 8.91 30.74
CA TRP A 789 -8.20 7.87 30.77
C TRP A 789 -6.94 8.42 31.43
N VAL A 790 -6.35 7.65 32.34
CA VAL A 790 -5.09 7.96 32.99
C VAL A 790 -4.18 6.74 32.91
N LYS A 791 -2.92 6.96 32.54
CA LYS A 791 -1.88 5.94 32.51
C LYS A 791 -0.77 6.32 33.47
N LEU A 792 -0.39 5.37 34.31
CA LEU A 792 0.75 5.43 35.20
C LEU A 792 1.85 4.49 34.72
N VAL A 793 3.09 4.95 34.82
CA VAL A 793 4.31 4.17 34.53
C VAL A 793 5.10 4.01 35.82
N GLY A 794 4.89 2.88 36.51
CA GLY A 794 5.22 2.78 37.93
C GLY A 794 4.35 3.71 38.79
N ASP A 795 4.99 4.61 39.52
CA ASP A 795 4.38 5.64 40.37
C ASP A 795 4.29 7.03 39.71
N GLU A 796 4.78 7.17 38.48
CA GLU A 796 4.75 8.42 37.72
C GLU A 796 3.57 8.46 36.73
N VAL A 797 3.05 9.66 36.46
CA VAL A 797 1.97 9.86 35.49
C VAL A 797 2.55 9.84 34.08
N GLY A 798 2.22 8.80 33.31
CA GLY A 798 2.69 8.63 31.94
C GLY A 798 1.83 9.34 30.89
N ASP A 799 0.50 9.38 31.07
CA ASP A 799 -0.41 10.08 30.14
C ASP A 799 -1.79 10.29 30.81
N TYR A 800 -2.57 11.24 30.30
CA TYR A 800 -3.96 11.46 30.68
C TYR A 800 -4.74 12.13 29.55
N GLN A 801 -6.01 11.74 29.35
CA GLN A 801 -6.84 12.24 28.26
C GLN A 801 -8.34 12.22 28.59
N LYS A 802 -9.07 13.21 28.07
CA LYS A 802 -10.52 13.21 27.88
C LYS A 802 -10.87 12.75 26.47
N MET A 803 -11.89 11.92 26.33
CA MET A 803 -12.33 11.37 25.04
C MET A 803 -13.83 11.09 25.03
N VAL A 804 -14.40 10.99 23.84
CA VAL A 804 -15.77 10.50 23.64
C VAL A 804 -15.71 9.03 23.22
N HIS A 805 -16.40 8.17 23.96
CA HIS A 805 -16.67 6.82 23.52
C HIS A 805 -17.81 6.81 22.51
N VAL A 806 -17.51 6.36 21.30
CA VAL A 806 -18.47 6.11 20.24
C VAL A 806 -18.97 4.67 20.37
N PRO A 807 -20.30 4.44 20.49
CA PRO A 807 -20.87 3.09 20.60
C PRO A 807 -20.54 2.20 19.40
N GLU A 808 -20.24 0.92 19.65
CA GLU A 808 -19.88 -0.10 18.66
C GLU A 808 -20.95 -0.19 17.55
N GLU A 809 -22.23 -0.10 17.88
CA GLU A 809 -23.32 -0.13 16.90
C GLU A 809 -23.18 0.99 15.86
N TRP A 810 -22.91 2.23 16.31
CA TRP A 810 -22.72 3.36 15.41
C TRP A 810 -21.44 3.21 14.58
N GLU A 811 -20.34 2.77 15.20
CA GLU A 811 -19.08 2.54 14.48
C GLU A 811 -19.25 1.53 13.34
N ARG A 812 -19.94 0.42 13.65
CA ARG A 812 -20.20 -0.66 12.70
C ARG A 812 -21.09 -0.17 11.55
N ALA A 813 -22.13 0.60 11.84
CA ALA A 813 -22.98 1.20 10.82
C ALA A 813 -22.20 2.16 9.89
N GLU A 814 -21.27 2.96 10.44
CA GLU A 814 -20.44 3.86 9.66
C GLU A 814 -19.41 3.12 8.80
N LYS A 815 -18.82 2.03 9.30
CA LYS A 815 -17.95 1.13 8.52
C LYS A 815 -18.68 0.56 7.31
N GLU A 816 -19.90 0.07 7.48
CA GLU A 816 -20.70 -0.47 6.37
C GLU A 816 -21.04 0.59 5.30
N LYS A 817 -21.37 1.83 5.72
CA LYS A 817 -21.58 2.95 4.78
C LYS A 817 -20.31 3.23 3.96
N ASN A 818 -19.15 3.26 4.60
CA ASN A 818 -17.87 3.48 3.92
C ASN A 818 -17.50 2.30 3.00
N ALA A 819 -17.83 1.07 3.39
CA ALA A 819 -17.60 -0.13 2.61
C ALA A 819 -18.41 -0.15 1.30
N LYS A 820 -19.66 0.32 1.32
CA LYS A 820 -20.51 0.50 0.12
C LYS A 820 -20.01 1.61 -0.81
N ARG A 821 -19.46 2.68 -0.23
CA ARG A 821 -18.96 3.85 -0.98
C ARG A 821 -17.71 3.54 -1.79
N THR A 822 -16.75 2.86 -1.16
CA THR A 822 -15.39 2.67 -1.67
C THR A 822 -15.35 2.08 -3.10
N PRO A 823 -16.10 1.00 -3.42
CA PRO A 823 -16.26 0.49 -4.78
C PRO A 823 -16.57 1.54 -5.85
N VAL A 824 -17.55 2.40 -5.60
CA VAL A 824 -18.00 3.42 -6.54
C VAL A 824 -16.90 4.47 -6.71
N THR A 825 -16.32 4.95 -5.62
CA THR A 825 -15.23 5.94 -5.65
C THR A 825 -14.02 5.42 -6.42
N VAL A 826 -13.56 4.19 -6.14
CA VAL A 826 -12.43 3.57 -6.84
C VAL A 826 -12.73 3.41 -8.33
N SER A 827 -13.95 2.97 -8.69
CA SER A 827 -14.36 2.81 -10.10
C SER A 827 -14.35 4.14 -10.85
N MET A 828 -14.81 5.22 -10.22
CA MET A 828 -14.79 6.57 -10.81
C MET A 828 -13.36 7.09 -11.00
N ILE A 829 -12.48 6.89 -10.01
CA ILE A 829 -11.06 7.24 -10.11
C ILE A 829 -10.38 6.44 -11.24
N LEU A 830 -10.68 5.14 -11.33
CA LEU A 830 -10.10 4.25 -12.34
C LEU A 830 -10.42 4.73 -13.77
N VAL A 831 -11.66 5.17 -14.03
CA VAL A 831 -12.03 5.72 -15.35
C VAL A 831 -11.19 6.95 -15.70
N VAL A 832 -10.96 7.85 -14.74
CA VAL A 832 -10.11 9.04 -14.96
C VAL A 832 -8.66 8.61 -15.21
N VAL A 833 -8.09 7.76 -14.36
CA VAL A 833 -6.70 7.29 -14.47
C VAL A 833 -6.46 6.59 -15.81
N LEU A 834 -7.37 5.71 -16.25
CA LEU A 834 -7.26 5.02 -17.54
C LEU A 834 -7.29 6.00 -18.73
N SER A 835 -8.10 7.06 -18.66
CA SER A 835 -8.11 8.12 -19.67
C SER A 835 -6.81 8.91 -19.72
N LEU A 836 -6.21 9.23 -18.57
CA LEU A 836 -4.90 9.90 -18.51
C LEU A 836 -3.78 8.99 -19.04
N LEU A 837 -3.78 7.70 -18.69
CA LEU A 837 -2.84 6.71 -19.22
C LEU A 837 -2.98 6.54 -20.74
N ALA A 838 -4.21 6.50 -21.27
CA ALA A 838 -4.44 6.45 -22.70
C ALA A 838 -3.87 7.69 -23.41
N CYS A 839 -4.06 8.89 -22.84
CA CYS A 839 -3.46 10.12 -23.37
C CYS A 839 -1.93 10.09 -23.31
N LEU A 840 -1.35 9.60 -22.22
CA LEU A 840 0.10 9.42 -22.09
C LEU A 840 0.64 8.56 -23.23
N VAL A 841 0.07 7.37 -23.45
CA VAL A 841 0.50 6.44 -24.52
C VAL A 841 0.40 7.10 -25.90
N LEU A 842 -0.73 7.76 -26.20
CA LEU A 842 -0.91 8.50 -27.45
C LEU A 842 0.09 9.65 -27.61
N GLY A 843 0.39 10.36 -26.52
CA GLY A 843 1.39 11.42 -26.46
C GLY A 843 2.79 10.91 -26.81
N VAL A 844 3.19 9.78 -26.23
CA VAL A 844 4.48 9.14 -26.51
C VAL A 844 4.56 8.66 -27.96
N ILE A 845 3.49 8.08 -28.52
CA ILE A 845 3.41 7.66 -29.95
C ILE A 845 3.55 8.87 -30.88
N ARG A 846 2.85 9.99 -30.60
CA ARG A 846 3.00 11.20 -31.42
C ARG A 846 4.39 11.80 -31.28
N TRP A 847 5.00 11.72 -30.10
CA TRP A 847 6.38 12.16 -29.89
C TRP A 847 7.41 11.29 -30.64
N SER A 848 7.16 9.99 -30.82
CA SER A 848 7.99 9.19 -31.72
C SER A 848 7.83 9.63 -33.17
N ASN A 849 6.62 10.01 -33.58
CA ASN A 849 6.29 10.45 -34.94
C ASN A 849 6.60 11.93 -35.22
N LYS A 850 7.37 12.59 -34.35
CA LYS A 850 7.75 14.03 -34.45
C LYS A 850 6.56 15.02 -34.38
N GLN A 851 5.37 14.57 -34.02
CA GLN A 851 4.15 15.38 -33.86
C GLN A 851 3.93 15.77 -32.38
N PHE A 852 4.92 16.38 -31.75
CA PHE A 852 4.90 16.68 -30.30
C PHE A 852 5.60 18.00 -29.97
N ASN A 853 5.02 18.80 -29.07
CA ASN A 853 5.58 20.09 -28.68
C ASN A 853 6.67 19.90 -27.60
N LYS A 854 7.92 19.76 -28.05
CA LYS A 854 9.08 19.57 -27.16
C LYS A 854 9.37 20.79 -26.26
N ALA A 855 9.08 21.99 -26.74
CA ALA A 855 9.36 23.21 -25.98
C ALA A 855 8.42 23.33 -24.77
N LEU A 856 7.13 23.07 -24.98
CA LEU A 856 6.15 23.04 -23.89
C LEU A 856 6.43 21.90 -22.90
N PHE A 857 6.77 20.70 -23.40
CA PHE A 857 7.20 19.59 -22.55
C PHE A 857 8.35 19.99 -21.62
N LEU A 858 9.42 20.62 -22.14
CA LEU A 858 10.58 20.98 -21.32
C LEU A 858 10.23 22.07 -20.30
N LYS A 859 9.45 23.09 -20.71
CA LYS A 859 8.97 24.14 -19.78
C LYS A 859 8.11 23.53 -18.67
N ALA A 860 7.17 22.66 -19.01
CA ALA A 860 6.30 21.99 -18.05
C ALA A 860 7.11 21.09 -17.11
N LEU A 861 8.05 20.30 -17.64
CA LEU A 861 8.91 19.42 -16.85
C LEU A 861 9.72 20.20 -15.82
N VAL A 862 10.40 21.27 -16.24
CA VAL A 862 11.21 22.11 -15.33
C VAL A 862 10.31 22.80 -14.31
N GLY A 863 9.17 23.35 -14.74
CA GLY A 863 8.23 24.03 -13.85
C GLY A 863 7.64 23.08 -12.79
N ILE A 864 7.16 21.91 -13.20
CA ILE A 864 6.58 20.92 -12.29
C ILE A 864 7.65 20.37 -11.34
N ILE A 865 8.85 20.01 -11.82
CA ILE A 865 9.93 19.56 -10.95
C ILE A 865 10.29 20.66 -9.94
N ALA A 866 10.39 21.93 -10.35
CA ALA A 866 10.70 23.02 -9.44
C ALA A 866 9.61 23.20 -8.36
N ILE A 867 8.33 23.19 -8.76
CA ILE A 867 7.20 23.28 -7.83
C ILE A 867 7.21 22.10 -6.85
N SER A 868 7.40 20.87 -7.33
CA SER A 868 7.41 19.68 -6.49
C SER A 868 8.63 19.63 -5.56
N VAL A 869 9.83 20.02 -6.02
CA VAL A 869 11.02 20.11 -5.16
C VAL A 869 10.82 21.13 -4.06
N LEU A 870 10.30 22.32 -4.40
CA LEU A 870 9.99 23.34 -3.39
C LEU A 870 8.91 22.85 -2.40
N GLY A 871 7.89 22.14 -2.89
CA GLY A 871 6.87 21.51 -2.05
C GLY A 871 7.48 20.51 -1.06
N SER A 872 8.31 19.58 -1.55
CA SER A 872 8.95 18.58 -0.70
C SER A 872 9.96 19.15 0.29
N LEU A 873 10.69 20.21 -0.07
CA LEU A 873 11.52 20.94 0.88
C LEU A 873 10.68 21.60 1.98
N ASN A 874 9.46 22.03 1.65
CA ASN A 874 8.52 22.61 2.61
C ASN A 874 7.87 21.54 3.52
N GLU A 875 7.83 20.27 3.07
CA GLU A 875 7.25 19.12 3.77
C GLU A 875 8.21 18.41 4.73
N ILE A 876 9.48 18.86 4.86
CA ILE A 876 10.50 18.25 5.73
C ILE A 876 10.00 18.00 7.17
N PRO A 877 9.29 18.92 7.85
CA PRO A 877 8.78 18.68 9.20
C PRO A 877 7.85 17.47 9.28
N THR A 878 6.92 17.35 8.32
CA THR A 878 6.00 16.23 8.18
C THR A 878 6.75 14.93 7.86
N MET A 879 7.78 14.99 7.01
CA MET A 879 8.63 13.84 6.69
C MET A 879 9.35 13.31 7.93
N VAL A 880 10.04 14.18 8.67
CA VAL A 880 10.77 13.84 9.90
C VAL A 880 9.82 13.32 10.99
N TRP A 881 8.59 13.82 11.04
CA TRP A 881 7.56 13.31 11.96
C TRP A 881 7.29 11.80 11.79
N HIS A 882 7.52 11.22 10.62
CA HIS A 882 7.31 9.79 10.40
C HIS A 882 8.53 8.91 10.71
N PHE A 883 9.65 9.50 11.14
CA PHE A 883 10.85 8.73 11.47
C PHE A 883 10.67 7.90 12.73
N SER A 884 11.16 6.66 12.67
CA SER A 884 11.24 5.74 13.79
C SER A 884 12.56 5.91 14.53
N THR A 885 12.51 5.97 15.87
CA THR A 885 13.70 6.03 16.72
C THR A 885 14.43 4.69 16.82
N SER A 886 13.83 3.60 16.32
CA SER A 886 14.45 2.27 16.23
C SER A 886 15.34 2.10 14.99
N LYS A 887 15.44 3.11 14.12
CA LYS A 887 16.26 3.08 12.91
C LYS A 887 17.23 4.26 12.91
N PRO A 888 18.42 4.13 12.27
CA PRO A 888 19.36 5.24 12.16
C PRO A 888 18.75 6.40 11.36
N TRP A 889 19.02 7.63 11.78
CA TRP A 889 18.52 8.85 11.13
C TRP A 889 18.89 8.91 9.65
N ASN A 890 20.17 8.70 9.33
CA ASN A 890 20.70 8.83 7.96
C ASN A 890 20.12 7.81 6.98
N ASP A 891 19.78 6.61 7.46
CA ASP A 891 19.18 5.57 6.63
C ASP A 891 17.76 5.98 6.19
N GLN A 892 16.99 6.58 7.09
CA GLN A 892 15.64 7.07 6.82
C GLN A 892 15.67 8.29 5.90
N VAL A 893 16.56 9.26 6.16
CA VAL A 893 16.76 10.43 5.28
C VAL A 893 17.12 10.01 3.86
N PHE A 894 18.03 9.05 3.68
CA PHE A 894 18.40 8.54 2.36
C PHE A 894 17.21 7.91 1.63
N GLN A 895 16.40 7.11 2.34
CA GLN A 895 15.22 6.47 1.77
C GLN A 895 14.15 7.49 1.37
N GLU A 896 13.88 8.47 2.23
CA GLU A 896 12.88 9.52 1.94
C GLU A 896 13.30 10.46 0.81
N ILE A 897 14.56 10.89 0.78
CA ILE A 897 15.06 11.72 -0.34
C ILE A 897 15.00 10.93 -1.64
N GLY A 898 15.39 9.65 -1.61
CA GLY A 898 15.35 8.78 -2.79
C GLY A 898 13.92 8.53 -3.30
N SER A 899 12.97 8.26 -2.39
CA SER A 899 11.56 7.99 -2.73
C SER A 899 10.90 9.25 -3.29
N THR A 900 11.12 10.39 -2.64
CA THR A 900 10.64 11.72 -3.06
C THR A 900 11.21 12.10 -4.42
N ALA A 901 12.52 11.94 -4.63
CA ALA A 901 13.15 12.25 -5.91
C ALA A 901 12.61 11.39 -7.06
N LEU A 902 12.38 10.09 -6.81
CA LEU A 902 11.73 9.20 -7.78
C LEU A 902 10.30 9.67 -8.07
N PHE A 903 9.51 9.93 -7.05
CA PHE A 903 8.13 10.40 -7.20
C PHE A 903 8.08 11.68 -8.04
N ILE A 904 8.86 12.71 -7.70
CA ILE A 904 8.98 13.98 -8.43
C ILE A 904 9.35 13.75 -9.90
N LEU A 905 10.32 12.87 -10.16
CA LEU A 905 10.76 12.56 -11.51
C LEU A 905 9.63 11.94 -12.34
N PHE A 906 8.95 10.91 -11.83
CA PHE A 906 7.91 10.22 -12.58
C PHE A 906 6.65 11.05 -12.75
N ILE A 907 6.21 11.74 -11.70
CA ILE A 907 5.02 12.59 -11.77
C ILE A 907 5.27 13.80 -12.68
N GLY A 908 6.48 14.39 -12.61
CA GLY A 908 6.93 15.46 -13.49
C GLY A 908 6.97 15.02 -14.95
N LEU A 909 7.55 13.85 -15.24
CA LEU A 909 7.53 13.28 -16.60
C LEU A 909 6.11 12.99 -17.08
N PHE A 910 5.27 12.40 -16.24
CA PHE A 910 3.89 12.05 -16.57
C PHE A 910 3.09 13.30 -16.99
N TYR A 911 3.05 14.33 -16.13
CA TYR A 911 2.34 15.57 -16.43
C TYR A 911 2.97 16.38 -17.57
N ALA A 912 4.31 16.41 -17.68
CA ALA A 912 4.97 17.12 -18.76
C ALA A 912 4.71 16.48 -20.14
N VAL A 913 4.74 15.14 -20.23
CA VAL A 913 4.39 14.42 -21.49
C VAL A 913 2.95 14.75 -21.87
N MET A 914 2.03 14.73 -20.90
CA MET A 914 0.63 15.09 -21.16
C MET A 914 0.47 16.53 -21.62
N ALA A 915 1.13 17.50 -20.97
CA ALA A 915 1.09 18.90 -21.39
C ALA A 915 1.62 19.10 -22.83
N GLY A 916 2.72 18.42 -23.19
CA GLY A 916 3.23 18.45 -24.56
C GLY A 916 2.33 17.76 -25.59
N ALA A 917 1.62 16.70 -25.17
CA ALA A 917 0.70 15.94 -26.01
C ALA A 917 -0.60 16.71 -26.29
N THR A 918 -1.19 17.31 -25.24
CA THR A 918 -2.46 18.03 -25.33
C THR A 918 -2.36 19.25 -26.25
N HIS A 919 -1.26 20.00 -26.23
CA HIS A 919 -1.05 21.11 -27.16
C HIS A 919 -1.16 20.68 -28.63
N ASN A 920 -0.48 19.60 -29.03
CA ASN A 920 -0.51 19.18 -30.43
C ASN A 920 -1.89 18.60 -30.81
N LEU A 921 -2.51 17.87 -29.89
CA LEU A 921 -3.84 17.30 -30.09
C LEU A 921 -4.93 18.38 -30.23
N VAL A 922 -4.84 19.49 -29.49
CA VAL A 922 -5.74 20.65 -29.64
C VAL A 922 -5.70 21.17 -31.07
N HIS A 923 -4.53 21.38 -31.67
CA HIS A 923 -4.44 21.95 -33.02
C HIS A 923 -4.71 20.97 -34.17
N THR A 924 -4.70 19.66 -33.90
CA THR A 924 -4.87 18.63 -34.95
C THR A 924 -6.19 17.88 -34.89
N LYS A 925 -6.88 17.91 -33.75
CA LYS A 925 -8.16 17.20 -33.55
C LYS A 925 -9.33 18.12 -33.23
N ILE A 926 -9.07 19.40 -33.00
CA ILE A 926 -10.08 20.41 -32.72
C ILE A 926 -9.89 21.59 -33.68
N TYR A 927 -10.97 22.00 -34.34
CA TYR A 927 -10.97 23.20 -35.18
C TYR A 927 -11.01 24.43 -34.26
N LEU A 928 -9.96 25.26 -34.29
CA LEU A 928 -9.93 26.54 -33.59
C LEU A 928 -10.75 27.57 -34.38
N SER A 929 -12.07 27.44 -34.37
CA SER A 929 -12.96 28.55 -34.70
C SER A 929 -13.80 28.91 -33.51
N GLY A 930 -13.64 30.14 -33.07
CA GLY A 930 -14.37 30.69 -31.96
C GLY A 930 -13.71 31.98 -31.52
N ASP A 931 -14.49 32.79 -30.84
CA ASP A 931 -13.97 33.95 -30.14
C ASP A 931 -12.91 33.50 -29.13
N LYS A 932 -11.70 34.05 -29.26
CA LYS A 932 -10.54 33.73 -28.45
C LYS A 932 -10.58 34.41 -27.08
N ASN A 933 -11.62 35.18 -26.76
CA ASN A 933 -11.72 35.93 -25.51
C ASN A 933 -11.54 35.03 -24.26
N PRO A 934 -10.48 35.26 -23.44
CA PRO A 934 -10.24 34.47 -22.23
C PRO A 934 -11.34 34.64 -21.17
N LEU A 935 -12.12 35.73 -21.24
CA LEU A 935 -13.24 35.98 -20.31
C LEU A 935 -14.31 34.89 -20.38
N LYS A 936 -14.48 34.19 -21.51
CA LYS A 936 -15.37 33.03 -21.60
C LYS A 936 -14.97 31.93 -20.63
N GLY A 937 -13.66 31.70 -20.48
CA GLY A 937 -13.15 30.72 -19.52
C GLY A 937 -13.50 31.09 -18.07
N LEU A 938 -13.33 32.37 -17.72
CA LEU A 938 -13.69 32.94 -16.42
C LEU A 938 -15.20 32.80 -16.15
N TYR A 939 -16.05 33.14 -17.12
CA TYR A 939 -17.50 33.04 -16.99
C TYR A 939 -17.98 31.60 -16.75
N ILE A 940 -17.43 30.64 -17.49
CA ILE A 940 -17.72 29.22 -17.27
C ILE A 940 -17.26 28.78 -15.89
N GLY A 941 -16.06 29.20 -15.45
CA GLY A 941 -15.53 28.87 -14.13
C GLY A 941 -16.42 29.37 -12.99
N LEU A 942 -16.86 30.63 -13.04
CA LEU A 942 -17.78 31.22 -12.07
C LEU A 942 -19.14 30.51 -12.04
N PHE A 943 -19.70 30.22 -13.22
CA PHE A 943 -20.94 29.46 -13.33
C PHE A 943 -20.82 28.06 -12.71
N LEU A 944 -19.74 27.34 -13.02
CA LEU A 944 -19.50 26.00 -12.49
C LEU A 944 -19.23 26.01 -10.98
N ALA A 945 -18.54 27.01 -10.45
CA ALA A 945 -18.35 27.15 -9.00
C ALA A 945 -19.67 27.32 -8.25
N GLY A 946 -20.55 28.21 -8.74
CA GLY A 946 -21.88 28.39 -8.16
C GLY A 946 -22.76 27.16 -8.29
N LEU A 947 -22.70 26.46 -9.42
CA LEU A 947 -23.43 25.21 -9.62
C LEU A 947 -22.93 24.11 -8.67
N LEU A 948 -21.62 24.00 -8.46
CA LEU A 948 -21.04 23.03 -7.52
C LEU A 948 -21.40 23.38 -6.07
N ALA A 949 -21.40 24.66 -5.70
CA ALA A 949 -21.89 25.11 -4.39
C ALA A 949 -23.36 24.72 -4.18
N LEU A 950 -24.21 24.96 -5.18
CA LEU A 950 -25.62 24.53 -5.16
C LEU A 950 -25.78 23.01 -5.08
N VAL A 951 -24.99 22.24 -5.84
CA VAL A 951 -25.04 20.78 -5.77
C VAL A 951 -24.70 20.29 -4.37
N ASN A 952 -23.72 20.91 -3.70
CA ASN A 952 -23.32 20.55 -2.35
C ASN A 952 -24.42 20.80 -1.31
N THR A 953 -25.33 21.76 -1.52
CA THR A 953 -26.43 22.02 -0.57
C THR A 953 -27.51 20.94 -0.56
N PHE A 954 -27.60 20.10 -1.61
CA PHE A 954 -28.57 18.99 -1.63
C PHE A 954 -28.17 17.82 -0.75
N PHE A 955 -26.92 17.75 -0.30
CA PHE A 955 -26.41 16.65 0.51
C PHE A 955 -26.24 17.08 1.98
N PRO A 956 -26.66 16.26 2.95
CA PRO A 956 -26.56 16.60 4.36
C PRO A 956 -25.09 16.69 4.80
N SER A 957 -24.79 17.62 5.71
CA SER A 957 -23.46 17.69 6.32
C SER A 957 -23.23 16.49 7.24
N ARG A 958 -22.14 15.77 7.00
CA ARG A 958 -21.73 14.59 7.79
C ARG A 958 -21.00 14.93 9.08
N GLY A 959 -20.66 16.19 9.30
CA GLY A 959 -19.82 16.60 10.41
C GLY A 959 -19.44 18.08 10.32
N PRO A 960 -18.84 18.62 11.38
CA PRO A 960 -18.41 20.02 11.46
C PRO A 960 -17.52 20.44 10.29
N LEU A 961 -17.56 21.71 9.89
CA LEU A 961 -16.66 22.30 8.91
C LEU A 961 -15.34 22.70 9.58
N PHE A 962 -14.28 21.92 9.32
CA PHE A 962 -12.93 22.19 9.82
C PHE A 962 -12.09 23.06 8.88
N GLY A 963 -12.34 23.01 7.56
CA GLY A 963 -11.50 23.64 6.54
C GLY A 963 -10.09 23.03 6.39
N SER A 964 -9.16 23.76 5.78
CA SER A 964 -7.80 23.30 5.47
C SER A 964 -6.78 23.75 6.51
N TRP A 965 -5.95 22.81 6.97
CA TRP A 965 -4.90 23.02 7.98
C TRP A 965 -3.50 22.64 7.49
N GLY A 966 -3.39 22.12 6.26
CA GLY A 966 -2.17 21.54 5.72
C GLY A 966 -0.99 22.51 5.70
N ALA A 967 -1.25 23.82 5.51
CA ALA A 967 -0.21 24.83 5.49
C ALA A 967 0.61 24.90 6.78
N LEU A 968 -0.02 24.74 7.95
CA LEU A 968 0.69 24.82 9.23
C LEU A 968 1.62 23.61 9.47
N ALA A 969 1.33 22.46 8.86
CA ALA A 969 2.24 21.31 8.91
C ALA A 969 3.56 21.57 8.15
N MET A 970 3.60 22.58 7.27
CA MET A 970 4.75 22.87 6.41
C MET A 970 5.75 23.82 7.07
N GLN A 971 7.00 23.77 6.63
CA GLN A 971 8.09 24.63 7.12
C GLN A 971 7.77 26.12 6.94
N VAL A 972 7.20 26.48 5.79
CA VAL A 972 6.77 27.83 5.42
C VAL A 972 5.31 27.76 4.98
N PRO A 973 4.34 28.06 5.87
CA PRO A 973 2.91 27.93 5.56
C PRO A 973 2.45 28.74 4.34
N VAL A 974 2.91 29.99 4.20
CA VAL A 974 2.57 30.86 3.05
C VAL A 974 3.03 30.24 1.73
N LEU A 975 4.17 29.56 1.71
CA LEU A 975 4.68 28.91 0.50
C LEU A 975 3.82 27.71 0.10
N HIS A 976 3.28 26.96 1.07
CA HIS A 976 2.38 25.84 0.80
C HIS A 976 1.09 26.30 0.12
N GLU A 977 0.49 27.40 0.61
CA GLU A 977 -0.69 28.04 0.03
C GLU A 977 -0.48 28.54 -1.41
N ILE A 978 0.78 28.66 -1.86
CA ILE A 978 1.11 28.99 -3.25
C ILE A 978 1.35 27.71 -4.08
N ILE A 979 2.07 26.73 -3.52
CA ILE A 979 2.53 25.54 -4.24
C ILE A 979 1.42 24.51 -4.41
N SER A 980 0.69 24.17 -3.36
CA SER A 980 -0.33 23.09 -3.39
C SER A 980 -1.40 23.37 -4.45
N PRO A 981 -2.00 24.58 -4.52
CA PRO A 981 -3.04 24.86 -5.51
C PRO A 981 -2.54 24.84 -6.95
N LEU A 982 -1.24 25.09 -7.19
CA LEU A 982 -0.66 24.94 -8.53
C LEU A 982 -0.66 23.46 -8.97
N GLY A 983 -0.37 22.54 -8.05
CA GLY A 983 -0.50 21.11 -8.29
C GLY A 983 -1.93 20.71 -8.66
N ASP A 984 -2.90 21.10 -7.84
CA ASP A 984 -4.33 20.83 -8.06
C ASP A 984 -4.81 21.41 -9.39
N PHE A 985 -4.42 22.65 -9.69
CA PHE A 985 -4.69 23.32 -10.95
C PHE A 985 -4.16 22.55 -12.15
N ILE A 986 -2.90 22.10 -12.11
CA ILE A 986 -2.27 21.34 -13.20
C ILE A 986 -3.04 20.03 -13.44
N ILE A 987 -3.34 19.29 -12.38
CA ILE A 987 -4.06 18.02 -12.46
C ILE A 987 -5.46 18.22 -13.05
N LEU A 988 -6.22 19.16 -12.50
CA LEU A 988 -7.58 19.46 -12.97
C LEU A 988 -7.58 19.91 -14.44
N THR A 989 -6.65 20.79 -14.82
CA THR A 989 -6.50 21.27 -16.20
C THR A 989 -6.21 20.12 -17.16
N LEU A 990 -5.29 19.21 -16.80
CA LEU A 990 -4.94 18.05 -17.61
C LEU A 990 -6.12 17.08 -17.75
N ILE A 991 -6.86 16.80 -16.68
CA ILE A 991 -8.05 15.93 -16.73
C ILE A 991 -9.07 16.49 -17.72
N VAL A 992 -9.39 17.79 -17.63
CA VAL A 992 -10.38 18.41 -18.50
C VAL A 992 -9.87 18.47 -19.95
N LEU A 993 -8.61 18.84 -20.19
CA LEU A 993 -8.02 18.85 -21.53
C LEU A 993 -8.05 17.46 -22.18
N VAL A 994 -7.65 16.43 -21.44
CA VAL A 994 -7.62 15.04 -21.92
C VAL A 994 -9.02 14.56 -22.25
N ALA A 995 -9.99 14.84 -21.39
CA ALA A 995 -11.39 14.49 -21.64
C ALA A 995 -11.90 15.17 -22.92
N VAL A 996 -11.76 16.49 -23.03
CA VAL A 996 -12.24 17.27 -24.20
C VAL A 996 -11.61 16.74 -25.50
N ILE A 997 -10.28 16.62 -25.52
CA ILE A 997 -9.53 16.14 -26.70
C ILE A 997 -9.91 14.70 -27.06
N GLY A 998 -9.98 13.81 -26.06
CA GLY A 998 -10.33 12.40 -26.27
C GLY A 998 -11.73 12.24 -26.84
N ILE A 999 -12.70 13.00 -26.33
CA ILE A 999 -14.07 13.02 -26.83
C ILE A 999 -14.11 13.57 -28.27
N SER A 1000 -13.44 14.69 -28.55
CA SER A 1000 -13.37 15.26 -29.90
C SER A 1000 -12.77 14.26 -30.90
N ALA A 1001 -11.72 13.54 -30.51
CA ALA A 1001 -11.08 12.53 -31.36
C ALA A 1001 -12.00 11.31 -31.59
N LEU A 1002 -12.64 10.78 -30.55
CA LEU A 1002 -13.52 9.60 -30.64
C LEU A 1002 -14.78 9.87 -31.47
N THR A 1003 -15.31 11.08 -31.38
CA THR A 1003 -16.60 11.45 -31.99
C THR A 1003 -16.48 12.15 -33.34
N LYS A 1004 -15.26 12.30 -33.89
CA LYS A 1004 -14.97 13.20 -35.03
C LYS A 1004 -15.62 14.58 -34.81
N ASN A 1005 -15.24 15.22 -33.71
CA ASN A 1005 -15.77 16.50 -33.25
C ASN A 1005 -17.31 16.53 -33.09
N TRP A 1006 -17.85 15.52 -32.40
CA TRP A 1006 -19.28 15.37 -32.10
C TRP A 1006 -20.19 15.07 -33.30
N SER A 1007 -19.66 14.47 -34.36
CA SER A 1007 -20.45 14.02 -35.53
C SER A 1007 -20.92 12.57 -35.41
N MET A 1008 -20.14 11.70 -34.76
CA MET A 1008 -20.45 10.28 -34.55
C MET A 1008 -20.30 9.85 -33.09
N ARG A 1009 -20.88 8.69 -32.71
CA ARG A 1009 -20.73 8.07 -31.37
C ARG A 1009 -21.06 9.03 -30.22
N LYS A 1010 -22.04 9.90 -30.43
CA LYS A 1010 -22.38 11.00 -29.51
C LYS A 1010 -22.90 10.45 -28.18
N GLU A 1011 -23.58 9.31 -28.24
CA GLU A 1011 -24.17 8.59 -27.12
C GLU A 1011 -23.08 8.06 -26.17
N LEU A 1012 -22.02 7.47 -26.72
CA LEU A 1012 -20.87 6.98 -25.93
C LEU A 1012 -20.10 8.13 -25.28
N ALA A 1013 -19.92 9.24 -26.01
CA ALA A 1013 -19.30 10.44 -25.46
C ALA A 1013 -20.13 11.10 -24.37
N ALA A 1014 -21.45 11.20 -24.57
CA ALA A 1014 -22.38 11.70 -23.56
C ALA A 1014 -22.34 10.82 -22.30
N ALA A 1015 -22.34 9.49 -22.44
CA ALA A 1015 -22.21 8.56 -21.31
C ALA A 1015 -20.89 8.78 -20.54
N TYR A 1016 -19.77 8.93 -21.23
CA TYR A 1016 -18.48 9.22 -20.59
C TYR A 1016 -18.49 10.57 -19.84
N ILE A 1017 -19.06 11.63 -20.41
CA ILE A 1017 -19.17 12.93 -19.73
C ILE A 1017 -20.08 12.85 -18.50
N VAL A 1018 -21.17 12.07 -18.57
CA VAL A 1018 -22.03 11.81 -17.39
C VAL A 1018 -21.26 11.07 -16.30
N ILE A 1019 -20.39 10.12 -16.65
CA ILE A 1019 -19.50 9.46 -15.67
C ILE A 1019 -18.56 10.48 -15.02
N LEU A 1020 -18.03 11.47 -15.77
CA LEU A 1020 -17.23 12.56 -15.18
C LEU A 1020 -18.06 13.45 -14.24
N GLY A 1021 -19.34 13.69 -14.56
CA GLY A 1021 -20.30 14.35 -13.68
C GLY A 1021 -20.51 13.58 -12.37
N LEU A 1022 -20.79 12.28 -12.46
CA LEU A 1022 -20.93 11.37 -11.31
C LEU A 1022 -19.65 11.31 -10.49
N ALA A 1023 -18.48 11.23 -11.12
CA ALA A 1023 -17.19 11.23 -10.45
C ALA A 1023 -16.98 12.53 -9.64
N LYS A 1024 -17.36 13.68 -10.20
CA LYS A 1024 -17.24 14.97 -9.49
C LYS A 1024 -18.18 15.06 -8.29
N VAL A 1025 -19.43 14.60 -8.42
CA VAL A 1025 -20.40 14.57 -7.30
C VAL A 1025 -19.98 13.56 -6.22
N SER A 1026 -19.36 12.45 -6.61
CA SER A 1026 -18.82 11.44 -5.68
C SER A 1026 -17.72 11.97 -4.75
N GLY A 1027 -17.12 13.12 -5.06
CA GLY A 1027 -16.17 13.80 -4.18
C GLY A 1027 -16.82 14.42 -2.94
N ASN A 1028 -18.14 14.62 -2.94
CA ASN A 1028 -18.87 15.02 -1.73
C ASN A 1028 -19.04 13.79 -0.82
N GLY A 1029 -18.55 13.89 0.41
CA GLY A 1029 -18.49 12.78 1.37
C GLY A 1029 -19.84 12.12 1.65
N SER A 1030 -20.95 12.86 1.51
CA SER A 1030 -22.32 12.43 1.78
C SER A 1030 -23.09 11.98 0.54
N ALA A 1031 -22.57 12.22 -0.67
CA ALA A 1031 -23.36 12.04 -1.88
C ALA A 1031 -23.85 10.60 -2.07
N LEU A 1032 -22.98 9.63 -1.82
CA LEU A 1032 -23.25 8.21 -2.07
C LEU A 1032 -24.20 7.57 -1.04
N GLU A 1033 -24.62 8.28 0.01
CA GLU A 1033 -25.70 7.81 0.92
C GLU A 1033 -27.07 7.96 0.31
N VAL A 1034 -27.28 9.01 -0.49
CA VAL A 1034 -28.55 9.26 -1.18
C VAL A 1034 -28.33 9.01 -2.66
N LEU A 1035 -28.27 7.71 -3.03
CA LEU A 1035 -27.94 7.27 -4.39
C LEU A 1035 -28.83 7.92 -5.47
N SER A 1036 -30.11 8.19 -5.16
CA SER A 1036 -31.02 8.90 -6.06
C SER A 1036 -30.58 10.34 -6.32
N LEU A 1037 -30.19 11.09 -5.27
CA LEU A 1037 -29.68 12.46 -5.40
C LEU A 1037 -28.29 12.48 -6.02
N TRP A 1038 -27.41 11.54 -5.68
CA TRP A 1038 -26.11 11.40 -6.33
C TRP A 1038 -26.26 11.17 -7.83
N LEU A 1039 -27.14 10.25 -8.22
CA LEU A 1039 -27.41 9.96 -9.63
C LEU A 1039 -28.04 11.18 -10.32
N ALA A 1040 -29.05 11.79 -9.71
CA ALA A 1040 -29.72 12.96 -10.28
C ALA A 1040 -28.77 14.15 -10.45
N CYS A 1041 -28.03 14.53 -9.39
CA CYS A 1041 -27.07 15.62 -9.44
C CYS A 1041 -25.92 15.32 -10.40
N GLY A 1042 -25.42 14.07 -10.43
CA GLY A 1042 -24.36 13.66 -11.35
C GLY A 1042 -24.79 13.67 -12.81
N VAL A 1043 -26.03 13.25 -13.11
CA VAL A 1043 -26.61 13.32 -14.46
C VAL A 1043 -26.88 14.78 -14.87
N VAL A 1044 -27.40 15.62 -13.98
CA VAL A 1044 -27.60 17.05 -14.25
C VAL A 1044 -26.27 17.74 -14.50
N LEU A 1045 -25.26 17.51 -13.66
CA LEU A 1045 -23.92 18.05 -13.84
C LEU A 1045 -23.28 17.51 -15.14
N GLY A 1046 -23.48 16.23 -15.46
CA GLY A 1046 -23.09 15.62 -16.72
C GLY A 1046 -23.76 16.28 -17.94
N ALA A 1047 -25.06 16.58 -17.86
CA ALA A 1047 -25.77 17.31 -18.91
C ALA A 1047 -25.23 18.73 -19.10
N VAL A 1048 -24.93 19.44 -18.01
CA VAL A 1048 -24.26 20.75 -18.05
C VAL A 1048 -22.86 20.62 -18.70
N PHE A 1049 -22.07 19.61 -18.33
CA PHE A 1049 -20.78 19.35 -18.96
C PHE A 1049 -20.91 19.02 -20.45
N ILE A 1050 -21.93 18.26 -20.87
CA ILE A 1050 -22.23 18.00 -22.28
C ILE A 1050 -22.53 19.30 -23.01
N MET A 1051 -23.36 20.18 -22.44
CA MET A 1051 -23.71 21.48 -23.03
C MET A 1051 -22.46 22.36 -23.18
N ILE A 1052 -21.65 22.49 -22.13
CA ILE A 1052 -20.40 23.26 -22.14
C ILE A 1052 -19.40 22.68 -23.16
N TYR A 1053 -19.26 21.36 -23.23
CA TYR A 1053 -18.41 20.69 -24.21
C TYR A 1053 -18.87 20.99 -25.64
N ARG A 1054 -20.16 20.73 -25.93
CA ARG A 1054 -20.76 20.86 -27.27
C ARG A 1054 -20.73 22.31 -27.75
N ASP A 1055 -21.03 23.27 -26.90
CA ASP A 1055 -21.28 24.65 -27.36
C ASP A 1055 -20.07 25.57 -27.17
N LEU A 1056 -19.06 25.17 -26.40
CA LEU A 1056 -17.89 26.00 -26.07
C LEU A 1056 -16.56 25.24 -26.19
N LEU A 1057 -16.30 24.26 -25.32
CA LEU A 1057 -14.94 23.70 -25.16
C LEU A 1057 -14.43 22.94 -26.39
N ARG A 1058 -15.31 22.28 -27.16
CA ARG A 1058 -14.91 21.59 -28.40
C ARG A 1058 -14.50 22.55 -29.53
N MET A 1059 -14.79 23.84 -29.41
CA MET A 1059 -14.47 24.87 -30.42
C MET A 1059 -13.33 25.78 -29.94
N ASN A 1060 -13.23 25.98 -28.63
CA ASN A 1060 -12.15 26.77 -28.03
C ASN A 1060 -11.59 26.08 -26.77
N PRO A 1061 -10.82 24.98 -26.92
CA PRO A 1061 -10.22 24.28 -25.78
C PRO A 1061 -9.13 25.11 -25.08
N ALA A 1062 -8.63 26.19 -25.69
CA ALA A 1062 -7.61 27.05 -25.10
C ALA A 1062 -8.10 27.75 -23.81
N ILE A 1063 -9.41 27.92 -23.61
CA ILE A 1063 -9.97 28.56 -22.40
C ILE A 1063 -9.99 27.64 -21.16
N ILE A 1064 -9.73 26.34 -21.31
CA ILE A 1064 -9.78 25.35 -20.22
C ILE A 1064 -8.87 25.71 -19.03
N PRO A 1065 -7.59 26.13 -19.23
CA PRO A 1065 -6.75 26.59 -18.13
C PRO A 1065 -7.36 27.79 -17.38
N ILE A 1066 -8.04 28.70 -18.06
CA ILE A 1066 -8.72 29.82 -17.38
C ILE A 1066 -9.91 29.31 -16.56
N THR A 1067 -10.76 28.45 -17.13
CA THR A 1067 -11.92 27.88 -16.43
C THR A 1067 -11.54 27.10 -15.18
N THR A 1068 -10.56 26.21 -15.29
CA THR A 1068 -10.07 25.41 -14.16
C THR A 1068 -9.30 26.26 -13.16
N GLY A 1069 -8.53 27.25 -13.63
CA GLY A 1069 -7.88 28.25 -12.78
C GLY A 1069 -8.88 29.05 -11.96
N THR A 1070 -10.00 29.49 -12.53
CA THR A 1070 -11.08 30.17 -11.80
C THR A 1070 -11.68 29.29 -10.69
N LEU A 1071 -11.89 28.00 -10.96
CA LEU A 1071 -12.40 27.07 -9.94
C LEU A 1071 -11.43 26.93 -8.76
N VAL A 1072 -10.13 26.80 -9.04
CA VAL A 1072 -9.09 26.71 -8.00
C VAL A 1072 -8.96 28.02 -7.23
N VAL A 1073 -9.00 29.17 -7.92
CA VAL A 1073 -8.97 30.50 -7.30
C VAL A 1073 -10.13 30.70 -6.34
N LEU A 1074 -11.35 30.28 -6.69
CA LEU A 1074 -12.49 30.40 -5.78
C LEU A 1074 -12.36 29.48 -4.55
N GLY A 1075 -11.87 28.25 -4.73
CA GLY A 1075 -11.57 27.38 -3.60
C GLY A 1075 -10.47 27.93 -2.68
N LEU A 1076 -9.47 28.60 -3.26
CA LEU A 1076 -8.45 29.32 -2.49
C LEU A 1076 -9.04 30.49 -1.70
N LEU A 1077 -9.92 31.28 -2.32
CA LEU A 1077 -10.59 32.40 -1.64
C LEU A 1077 -11.50 31.89 -0.50
N GLU A 1078 -12.20 30.77 -0.70
CA GLU A 1078 -12.96 30.10 0.37
C GLU A 1078 -12.04 29.77 1.56
N ASN A 1079 -10.92 29.09 1.32
CA ASN A 1079 -9.96 28.75 2.38
C ASN A 1079 -9.36 30.00 3.07
N GLY A 1080 -9.00 31.03 2.30
CA GLY A 1080 -8.43 32.26 2.84
C GLY A 1080 -9.42 33.07 3.67
N LEU A 1081 -10.71 33.06 3.29
CA LEU A 1081 -11.79 33.77 4.00
C LEU A 1081 -12.23 33.04 5.28
N LEU A 1082 -12.05 31.71 5.37
CA LEU A 1082 -12.28 30.96 6.61
C LEU A 1082 -11.35 31.42 7.75
N GLY A 1083 -10.17 31.98 7.44
CA GLY A 1083 -9.30 32.63 8.42
C GLY A 1083 -8.74 31.70 9.51
N LEU A 1084 -8.51 30.43 9.20
CA LEU A 1084 -8.14 29.39 10.18
C LEU A 1084 -6.75 29.56 10.81
N HIS A 1085 -5.86 30.34 10.18
CA HIS A 1085 -4.53 30.63 10.68
C HIS A 1085 -4.01 31.96 10.10
N PRO A 1086 -3.00 32.61 10.72
CA PRO A 1086 -2.59 33.97 10.35
C PRO A 1086 -2.09 34.11 8.91
N SER A 1087 -1.53 33.04 8.34
CA SER A 1087 -1.03 33.01 6.97
C SER A 1087 -2.09 32.67 5.91
N ALA A 1088 -3.32 32.30 6.30
CA ALA A 1088 -4.35 31.78 5.38
C ALA A 1088 -4.69 32.81 4.29
N LEU A 1089 -5.14 34.02 4.68
CA LEU A 1089 -5.58 35.02 3.73
C LEU A 1089 -4.47 35.49 2.78
N ILE A 1090 -3.29 35.82 3.32
CA ILE A 1090 -2.16 36.29 2.50
C ILE A 1090 -1.67 35.17 1.57
N GLY A 1091 -1.55 33.94 2.10
CA GLY A 1091 -1.16 32.76 1.33
C GLY A 1091 -2.14 32.50 0.18
N SER A 1092 -3.45 32.49 0.45
CA SER A 1092 -4.48 32.28 -0.55
C SER A 1092 -4.49 33.38 -1.61
N LEU A 1093 -4.31 34.66 -1.26
CA LEU A 1093 -4.22 35.75 -2.24
C LEU A 1093 -3.01 35.59 -3.17
N LEU A 1094 -1.85 35.22 -2.63
CA LEU A 1094 -0.65 34.94 -3.42
C LEU A 1094 -0.83 33.69 -4.30
N GLY A 1095 -1.46 32.63 -3.76
CA GLY A 1095 -1.84 31.44 -4.51
C GLY A 1095 -2.79 31.76 -5.66
N CYS A 1096 -3.78 32.61 -5.43
CA CYS A 1096 -4.70 33.09 -6.47
C CYS A 1096 -3.96 33.81 -7.61
N ALA A 1097 -3.01 34.67 -7.26
CA ALA A 1097 -2.17 35.36 -8.25
C ALA A 1097 -1.30 34.36 -9.05
N ALA A 1098 -0.69 33.40 -8.37
CA ALA A 1098 0.15 32.37 -8.99
C ALA A 1098 -0.66 31.48 -9.96
N VAL A 1099 -1.80 30.93 -9.51
CA VAL A 1099 -2.69 30.11 -10.34
C VAL A 1099 -3.19 30.91 -11.54
N SER A 1100 -3.61 32.16 -11.34
CA SER A 1100 -4.08 33.04 -12.42
C SER A 1100 -2.98 33.32 -13.46
N ALA A 1101 -1.76 33.57 -13.01
CA ALA A 1101 -0.61 33.79 -13.90
C ALA A 1101 -0.28 32.54 -14.72
N VAL A 1102 -0.21 31.37 -14.08
CA VAL A 1102 0.09 30.10 -14.78
C VAL A 1102 -1.06 29.72 -15.73
N ALA A 1103 -2.32 29.91 -15.33
CA ALA A 1103 -3.48 29.69 -16.18
C ALA A 1103 -3.45 30.56 -17.44
N TYR A 1104 -3.11 31.85 -17.30
CA TYR A 1104 -2.99 32.77 -18.43
C TYR A 1104 -1.82 32.41 -19.36
N ILE A 1105 -0.65 32.05 -18.80
CA ILE A 1105 0.51 31.59 -19.57
C ILE A 1105 0.16 30.32 -20.36
N TRP A 1106 -0.53 29.35 -19.74
CA TRP A 1106 -0.93 28.12 -20.42
C TRP A 1106 -1.96 28.39 -21.53
N TYR A 1107 -2.94 29.25 -21.27
CA TYR A 1107 -3.88 29.72 -22.30
C TYR A 1107 -3.15 30.32 -23.52
N LEU A 1108 -2.16 31.20 -23.30
CA LEU A 1108 -1.36 31.78 -24.39
C LEU A 1108 -0.54 30.72 -25.15
N GLU A 1109 0.00 29.71 -24.48
CA GLU A 1109 0.72 28.62 -25.15
C GLU A 1109 -0.23 27.75 -25.99
N LEU A 1110 -1.46 27.50 -25.55
CA LEU A 1110 -2.46 26.74 -26.34
C LEU A 1110 -2.99 27.51 -27.57
N LEU A 1111 -2.83 28.83 -27.63
CA LEU A 1111 -3.19 29.63 -28.81
C LEU A 1111 -2.12 29.61 -29.91
N LYS A 1112 -0.87 29.26 -29.58
CA LYS A 1112 0.23 29.28 -30.55
C LYS A 1112 0.10 28.10 -31.48
N ALA A 1113 -0.06 28.37 -32.78
CA ALA A 1113 -0.05 27.33 -33.80
C ALA A 1113 1.24 26.47 -33.68
N PRO A 1114 1.16 25.14 -33.91
CA PRO A 1114 2.35 24.32 -33.96
C PRO A 1114 3.29 24.88 -35.04
N LYS A 1115 4.58 25.05 -34.74
CA LYS A 1115 5.55 25.41 -35.78
C LYS A 1115 5.56 24.32 -36.84
N GLU A 1116 4.96 24.56 -38.01
CA GLU A 1116 5.21 23.77 -39.20
C GLU A 1116 6.70 23.88 -39.51
N LYS A 1117 7.44 22.77 -39.37
CA LYS A 1117 8.71 22.67 -40.08
C LYS A 1117 8.34 22.37 -41.52
N ALA A 1118 8.56 23.34 -42.40
CA ALA A 1118 8.59 23.17 -43.84
C ALA A 1118 9.29 21.84 -44.17
N ALA A 1119 8.60 20.99 -44.93
CA ALA A 1119 9.19 19.82 -45.52
C ALA A 1119 10.37 20.27 -46.40
N GLY A 1120 11.57 19.89 -45.97
CA GLY A 1120 12.81 19.98 -46.72
C GLY A 1120 13.50 18.64 -46.66
#